data_AF-A0A1Q3PIF8-F1
#
_entry.id   AF-A0A1Q3PIF8-F1
#
_cell.length_a   1.000
_cell.length_b   1.000
_cell.length_c   1.000
_cell.angle_alpha   90.00
_cell.angle_beta   90.00
_cell.angle_gamma   90.00
#
_symmetry.space_group_name_H-M   'P 1'
#
loop_
_entity.id
_entity.type
_entity.pdbx_description
1 polymer ?
#
loop_
_entity_poly.entity_id
_entity_poly.type
_entity_poly.pdbx_seq_one_letter_code
_entity_poly.pdbx_strand_id
1 'polypeptide(L)'
;MKFDTVLSLTGLYFLLVPLAFGQKKPKRPSPVALAEDGRLAYAPDSLGNRIVDFSYAGYMAGAQGIPDAPIRVTVPARAGDATARIQAAIDYVGTLPLDENGLRGAVLLGAGTHRLLSGIVIRKSGVVLRGAGMGEGGTVLLGDGRTRETVIRVLGENNVVLKPELRITDAYVPVNAMRFEVENAVSLKIGDRVRIIRPSTVEWIKSLKMEEFGGETGWLGWKPGQRDITWDRTVTAISGNAIAIDAPVTTALEAKLGGGQVVPYQWNGRISHTGIENLRIESTFDPKNLKDENHRWMGITFENTENVWVRQVTFRHLAGSAVAVYESASKVTVEDCKSLEPVSEIAGQRRNTFFTQGGQTLFQRCYAEYGMHDFATGYMAPGPNAFVQCESRLPNGFSGAIDSWASGVLFDIVNVDGNALSFKNRGQDGQGAGWTAANSVFWQCAASRIENFAPPGTQNFAFGAWAAFAGDGFWENVNEHIQPRSLYFAQLAERLGKQVLARAFLVPKETEASSSPSLEQAAALVEGSHQAAMPLTDWIDQAAKRNPITVAGQTVKSIDEIGFTPTKNTNTLPALTIRNGRLVRGDALVTGARHEVPWWRGSIRPHDVRAAKPHITRYVPGRVGNGFTDDLPQMTDSLKARHVTVVDHNYGLWYDRRRDDHERIRRIDGESWPPFYEQPFARSGQDAAWDDLSKYDLQHYNEWYWARLHEFAALADQKGLLLYHQNYFQHNILEAGAHYADFPWRTANNINATGFPEPPSYAGDKRIFIADQFYDIGNAGRKALHRAYIRQCLDNFAGQSSVIQFISAEYTGPLHFVQFWLDVIGEWEREKGKNALVALSTTKDVQDAILADPKYAALVDIIDIRYWHRRENGTDYAPEGGKNLAPRQHARIQKVGKVSFNSVYNAVLEYKKNYPEKAVLYNANGAEQHAWAVLLAGGSVSAVPALPDGFLEAVSGMEPADLKGQSATKELPQDNRQYVLTKAGEGLVIYQEGKAPLQADLTQFKGNYQMQRIDARTGAVSGRPEKVKGGKVISFASKEADPVIYWFSKK
;
A
#
# COMPACT_ATOMS: atom_id res chain seq x y z
N MET A 1 -48.25 53.65 83.46
CA MET A 1 -47.78 54.92 84.03
C MET A 1 -46.30 55.08 83.66
N LYS A 2 -45.79 56.30 83.49
CA LYS A 2 -44.43 56.58 82.96
C LYS A 2 -43.31 56.35 83.99
N PHE A 3 -42.06 56.37 83.48
CA PHE A 3 -40.78 56.65 84.17
C PHE A 3 -40.22 55.49 85.04
N ASP A 4 -38.93 55.27 85.29
CA ASP A 4 -37.61 55.70 84.73
C ASP A 4 -36.49 54.86 85.42
N THR A 5 -35.18 54.84 85.09
CA THR A 5 -34.31 55.15 83.92
C THR A 5 -32.89 54.63 84.24
N VAL A 6 -31.95 54.57 83.27
CA VAL A 6 -30.49 54.97 83.35
C VAL A 6 -29.61 54.19 82.33
N LEU A 7 -28.71 54.96 81.68
CA LEU A 7 -27.43 54.72 80.98
C LEU A 7 -26.73 53.33 81.13
N SER A 8 -25.80 52.86 80.26
CA SER A 8 -24.97 53.52 79.23
C SER A 8 -24.21 52.56 78.27
N LEU A 9 -23.67 53.14 77.18
CA LEU A 9 -22.44 52.82 76.40
C LEU A 9 -22.20 51.45 75.67
N THR A 10 -22.17 51.54 74.32
CA THR A 10 -21.12 51.08 73.36
C THR A 10 -20.42 49.70 73.45
N GLY A 11 -20.34 49.01 72.29
CA GLY A 11 -19.06 48.38 71.86
C GLY A 11 -19.04 46.95 71.28
N LEU A 12 -19.32 46.81 69.98
CA LEU A 12 -18.72 45.90 68.95
C LEU A 12 -18.04 44.53 69.29
N TYR A 13 -18.37 43.53 68.44
CA TYR A 13 -17.66 42.27 68.12
C TYR A 13 -17.42 41.19 69.18
N PHE A 14 -17.98 39.99 68.92
CA PHE A 14 -17.18 38.82 68.48
C PHE A 14 -18.07 37.76 67.81
N LEU A 15 -17.92 37.58 66.49
CA LEU A 15 -18.46 36.45 65.73
C LEU A 15 -17.28 35.58 65.31
N LEU A 16 -17.11 34.43 65.98
CA LEU A 16 -16.07 33.45 65.69
C LEU A 16 -16.46 32.63 64.45
N VAL A 17 -15.86 32.95 63.30
CA VAL A 17 -15.84 32.08 62.12
C VAL A 17 -14.60 31.19 62.22
N PRO A 18 -14.71 29.85 62.10
CA PRO A 18 -13.53 28.98 62.05
C PRO A 18 -12.78 29.20 60.74
N LEU A 19 -11.55 29.71 60.83
CA LEU A 19 -10.59 29.73 59.74
C LEU A 19 -10.17 28.29 59.41
N ALA A 20 -10.89 27.68 58.47
CA ALA A 20 -10.44 26.48 57.80
C ALA A 20 -9.21 26.84 56.94
N PHE A 21 -8.01 26.59 57.48
CA PHE A 21 -6.79 26.59 56.68
C PHE A 21 -6.94 25.51 55.60
N GLY A 22 -7.24 25.95 54.37
CA GLY A 22 -7.21 25.07 53.21
C GLY A 22 -5.79 24.54 53.04
N GLN A 23 -5.55 23.29 53.45
CA GLN A 23 -4.30 22.60 53.15
C GLN A 23 -4.10 22.67 51.64
N LYS A 24 -3.02 23.36 51.20
CA LYS A 24 -2.57 23.29 49.81
C LYS A 24 -2.43 21.80 49.49
N LYS A 25 -3.17 21.32 48.48
CA LYS A 25 -3.02 19.93 48.00
C LYS A 25 -1.51 19.69 47.78
N PRO A 26 -0.92 18.61 48.33
CA PRO A 26 0.51 18.37 48.18
C PRO A 26 0.87 18.38 46.70
N LYS A 27 1.86 19.21 46.32
CA LYS A 27 2.33 19.28 44.92
C LYS A 27 2.78 17.86 44.55
N ARG A 28 2.22 17.30 43.48
CA ARG A 28 2.69 16.00 42.95
C ARG A 28 4.20 16.14 42.64
N PRO A 29 5.05 15.19 43.02
CA PRO A 29 6.46 15.24 42.66
C PRO A 29 6.59 15.22 41.13
N SER A 30 7.54 16.00 40.59
CA SER A 30 7.79 15.99 39.14
C SER A 30 8.34 14.62 38.73
N PRO A 31 7.84 13.99 37.65
CA PRO A 31 8.39 12.74 37.11
C PRO A 31 9.85 12.84 36.66
N VAL A 32 10.31 14.04 36.28
CA VAL A 32 11.71 14.35 35.98
C VAL A 32 12.05 15.80 36.35
N ALA A 33 13.19 16.01 36.99
CA ALA A 33 13.70 17.33 37.35
C ALA A 33 15.22 17.41 37.15
N LEU A 34 15.75 18.63 37.05
CA LEU A 34 17.19 18.85 37.09
C LEU A 34 17.67 18.84 38.56
N ALA A 35 18.65 18.01 38.89
CA ALA A 35 19.27 17.96 40.21
C ALA A 35 20.33 19.07 40.38
N GLU A 36 20.73 19.34 41.64
CA GLU A 36 21.75 20.34 41.97
C GLU A 36 23.12 20.07 41.31
N ASP A 37 23.43 18.81 40.99
CA ASP A 37 24.65 18.41 40.26
C ASP A 37 24.53 18.53 38.72
N GLY A 38 23.37 18.97 38.22
CA GLY A 38 23.07 19.15 36.80
C GLY A 38 22.72 17.87 36.04
N ARG A 39 22.41 16.76 36.73
CA ARG A 39 21.86 15.53 36.12
C ARG A 39 20.33 15.47 36.20
N LEU A 40 19.72 14.50 35.51
CA LEU A 40 18.28 14.30 35.55
C LEU A 40 17.89 13.40 36.73
N ALA A 41 17.18 13.96 37.70
CA ALA A 41 16.52 13.20 38.75
C ALA A 41 15.16 12.71 38.25
N TYR A 42 14.98 11.39 38.20
CA TYR A 42 13.71 10.76 37.83
C TYR A 42 12.97 10.31 39.09
N ALA A 43 11.65 10.50 39.10
CA ALA A 43 10.76 9.96 40.12
C ALA A 43 9.86 8.88 39.49
N PRO A 44 10.22 7.59 39.59
CA PRO A 44 9.37 6.51 39.13
C PRO A 44 8.02 6.48 39.88
N ASP A 45 6.98 5.99 39.22
CA ASP A 45 5.70 5.74 39.86
C ASP A 45 5.76 4.50 40.80
N SER A 46 4.63 4.19 41.45
CA SER A 46 4.53 3.05 42.38
C SER A 46 4.71 1.67 41.74
N LEU A 47 4.76 1.57 40.41
CA LEU A 47 5.03 0.35 39.65
C LEU A 47 6.43 0.38 39.00
N GLY A 48 7.22 1.44 39.24
CA GLY A 48 8.56 1.63 38.71
C GLY A 48 8.63 2.25 37.31
N ASN A 49 7.51 2.71 36.74
CA ASN A 49 7.50 3.39 35.44
C ASN A 49 8.17 4.76 35.58
N ARG A 50 9.06 5.11 34.65
CA ARG A 50 9.61 6.47 34.53
C ARG A 50 9.55 6.98 33.10
N ILE A 51 9.80 8.27 32.91
CA ILE A 51 9.96 8.86 31.58
C ILE A 51 11.03 8.10 30.78
N VAL A 52 10.72 7.83 29.52
CA VAL A 52 11.58 7.09 28.60
C VAL A 52 12.90 7.84 28.38
N ASP A 53 14.00 7.10 28.29
CA ASP A 53 15.28 7.59 27.82
C ASP A 53 15.26 7.66 26.28
N PHE A 54 15.00 8.85 25.76
CA PHE A 54 14.92 9.13 24.34
C PHE A 54 16.29 9.22 23.67
N SER A 55 17.38 9.29 24.44
CA SER A 55 18.73 9.44 23.90
C SER A 55 19.18 8.24 23.06
N TYR A 56 18.50 7.09 23.18
CA TYR A 56 18.69 5.90 22.34
C TYR A 56 18.10 6.02 20.92
N ALA A 57 17.47 7.15 20.56
CA ALA A 57 17.03 7.45 19.21
C ALA A 57 18.18 8.01 18.34
N GLY A 58 18.15 7.69 17.04
CA GLY A 58 19.11 8.16 16.03
C GLY A 58 20.08 7.07 15.53
N TYR A 59 20.89 7.45 14.55
CA TYR A 59 22.01 6.67 14.02
C TYR A 59 22.88 6.11 15.16
N MET A 60 23.16 4.79 15.12
CA MET A 60 23.89 4.08 16.18
C MET A 60 23.33 4.34 17.59
N ALA A 61 22.00 4.49 17.69
CA ALA A 61 21.29 4.86 18.92
C ALA A 61 21.85 6.13 19.59
N GLY A 62 22.16 7.16 18.80
CA GLY A 62 22.72 8.45 19.26
C GLY A 62 24.18 8.40 19.75
N ALA A 63 24.78 7.21 19.84
CA ALA A 63 26.13 7.05 20.40
C ALA A 63 27.20 7.72 19.53
N GLN A 64 27.09 7.59 18.21
CA GLN A 64 28.11 8.03 17.25
C GLN A 64 27.59 9.17 16.36
N GLY A 65 28.51 9.98 15.85
CA GLY A 65 28.18 10.92 14.77
C GLY A 65 27.98 10.18 13.45
N ILE A 66 27.25 10.79 12.51
CA ILE A 66 27.14 10.26 11.16
C ILE A 66 28.52 10.34 10.48
N PRO A 67 29.08 9.23 9.95
CA PRO A 67 30.42 9.21 9.39
C PRO A 67 30.51 9.98 8.06
N ASP A 68 31.72 10.31 7.63
CA ASP A 68 31.99 10.81 6.28
C ASP A 68 32.53 9.67 5.40
N ALA A 69 31.76 9.27 4.39
CA ALA A 69 32.13 8.17 3.50
C ALA A 69 33.09 8.64 2.39
N PRO A 70 34.16 7.87 2.07
CA PRO A 70 35.07 8.23 0.98
C PRO A 70 34.37 8.15 -0.38
N ILE A 71 34.60 9.14 -1.24
CA ILE A 71 34.04 9.16 -2.60
C ILE A 71 34.66 8.02 -3.43
N ARG A 72 33.84 7.22 -4.09
CA ARG A 72 34.26 6.03 -4.88
C ARG A 72 33.91 6.09 -6.36
N VAL A 73 32.91 6.89 -6.72
CA VAL A 73 32.51 7.15 -8.11
C VAL A 73 31.84 8.51 -8.19
N THR A 74 32.01 9.20 -9.31
CA THR A 74 31.27 10.45 -9.59
C THR A 74 30.21 10.25 -10.68
N VAL A 75 29.11 10.99 -10.60
CA VAL A 75 28.10 11.06 -11.65
C VAL A 75 27.93 12.53 -12.05
N PRO A 76 28.54 12.98 -13.17
CA PRO A 76 28.33 14.34 -13.68
C PRO A 76 26.89 14.55 -14.14
N ALA A 77 26.30 15.71 -13.82
CA ALA A 77 25.02 16.13 -14.36
C ALA A 77 25.12 16.27 -15.90
N ARG A 78 24.10 15.78 -16.61
CA ARG A 78 24.00 15.82 -18.07
C ARG A 78 22.53 15.96 -18.47
N ALA A 79 22.27 16.46 -19.68
CA ALA A 79 20.92 16.44 -20.24
C ALA A 79 20.44 15.01 -20.51
N GLY A 80 19.13 14.77 -20.40
CA GLY A 80 18.50 13.45 -20.53
C GLY A 80 18.23 12.77 -19.19
N ASP A 81 17.72 11.54 -19.24
CA ASP A 81 17.45 10.73 -18.05
C ASP A 81 18.74 10.22 -17.40
N ALA A 82 18.87 10.43 -16.09
CA ALA A 82 20.01 10.04 -15.28
C ALA A 82 19.75 8.77 -14.46
N THR A 83 18.52 8.25 -14.38
CA THR A 83 18.17 7.13 -13.48
C THR A 83 19.10 5.94 -13.66
N ALA A 84 19.33 5.48 -14.90
CA ALA A 84 20.21 4.33 -15.15
C ALA A 84 21.68 4.59 -14.79
N ARG A 85 22.19 5.82 -14.99
CA ARG A 85 23.57 6.21 -14.64
C ARG A 85 23.78 6.24 -13.12
N ILE A 86 22.79 6.76 -12.39
CA ILE A 86 22.85 6.85 -10.93
C ILE A 86 22.66 5.47 -10.29
N GLN A 87 21.74 4.66 -10.79
CA GLN A 87 21.57 3.28 -10.31
C GLN A 87 22.85 2.44 -10.54
N ALA A 88 23.46 2.53 -11.73
CA ALA A 88 24.73 1.84 -12.00
C ALA A 88 25.87 2.28 -11.06
N ALA A 89 25.93 3.56 -10.68
CA ALA A 89 26.90 4.07 -9.71
C ALA A 89 26.64 3.54 -8.28
N ILE A 90 25.38 3.48 -7.85
CA ILE A 90 24.95 2.86 -6.58
C ILE A 90 25.32 1.38 -6.55
N ASP A 91 25.00 0.65 -7.63
CA ASP A 91 25.27 -0.78 -7.75
C ASP A 91 26.79 -1.06 -7.75
N TYR A 92 27.57 -0.25 -8.48
CA TYR A 92 29.04 -0.30 -8.47
C TYR A 92 29.61 -0.14 -7.06
N VAL A 93 29.22 0.91 -6.32
CA VAL A 93 29.68 1.09 -4.93
C VAL A 93 29.19 -0.06 -4.04
N GLY A 94 28.00 -0.60 -4.31
CA GLY A 94 27.49 -1.83 -3.70
C GLY A 94 28.37 -3.06 -3.88
N THR A 95 29.25 -3.12 -4.89
CA THR A 95 30.22 -4.21 -5.08
C THR A 95 31.51 -4.07 -4.27
N LEU A 96 31.87 -2.86 -3.84
CA LEU A 96 33.14 -2.59 -3.13
C LEU A 96 33.14 -3.20 -1.72
N PRO A 97 34.30 -3.61 -1.17
CA PRO A 97 34.38 -4.13 0.19
C PRO A 97 33.91 -3.10 1.22
N LEU A 98 33.38 -3.59 2.34
CA LEU A 98 33.11 -2.77 3.53
C LEU A 98 34.43 -2.45 4.23
N ASP A 99 34.58 -1.22 4.72
CA ASP A 99 35.64 -0.81 5.63
C ASP A 99 35.28 -1.12 7.10
N GLU A 100 36.19 -0.76 8.01
CA GLU A 100 36.06 -0.97 9.46
C GLU A 100 34.86 -0.22 10.08
N ASN A 101 34.34 0.80 9.41
CA ASN A 101 33.15 1.57 9.83
C ASN A 101 31.85 1.05 9.18
N GLY A 102 31.93 -0.03 8.40
CA GLY A 102 30.78 -0.58 7.67
C GLY A 102 30.42 0.18 6.39
N LEU A 103 31.36 0.96 5.81
CA LEU A 103 31.14 1.75 4.61
C LEU A 103 31.85 1.14 3.39
N ARG A 104 31.18 1.17 2.23
CA ARG A 104 31.78 0.90 0.91
C ARG A 104 32.29 2.21 0.30
N GLY A 105 31.50 3.28 0.48
CA GLY A 105 31.83 4.65 0.13
C GLY A 105 30.65 5.43 -0.43
N ALA A 106 30.94 6.61 -0.97
CA ALA A 106 29.96 7.53 -1.53
C ALA A 106 29.94 7.54 -3.08
N VAL A 107 28.73 7.57 -3.63
CA VAL A 107 28.43 8.04 -4.98
C VAL A 107 28.29 9.56 -4.91
N LEU A 108 29.21 10.31 -5.51
CA LEU A 108 29.10 11.77 -5.58
C LEU A 108 28.38 12.19 -6.87
N LEU A 109 27.17 12.72 -6.72
CA LEU A 109 26.46 13.42 -7.77
C LEU A 109 27.06 14.81 -7.95
N GLY A 110 27.41 15.17 -9.17
CA GLY A 110 27.87 16.52 -9.49
C GLY A 110 26.79 17.58 -9.27
N ALA A 111 27.22 18.84 -9.14
CA ALA A 111 26.32 19.99 -9.13
C ALA A 111 25.49 20.08 -10.43
N GLY A 112 24.31 20.70 -10.34
CA GLY A 112 23.33 20.76 -11.41
C GLY A 112 22.22 19.71 -11.29
N THR A 113 21.35 19.67 -12.29
CA THR A 113 20.12 18.85 -12.30
C THR A 113 20.34 17.49 -12.93
N HIS A 114 19.95 16.44 -12.21
CA HIS A 114 19.84 15.06 -12.67
C HIS A 114 18.35 14.73 -12.79
N ARG A 115 17.87 14.61 -14.03
CA ARG A 115 16.47 14.23 -14.32
C ARG A 115 16.30 12.73 -14.08
N LEU A 116 15.25 12.33 -13.39
CA LEU A 116 14.95 10.93 -13.08
C LEU A 116 13.57 10.55 -13.64
N LEU A 117 13.52 9.66 -14.63
CA LEU A 117 12.24 9.15 -15.18
C LEU A 117 11.67 7.98 -14.38
N SER A 118 12.48 7.29 -13.57
CA SER A 118 11.98 6.40 -12.51
C SER A 118 12.80 6.53 -11.22
N GLY A 119 12.24 6.04 -10.11
CA GLY A 119 12.91 6.03 -8.80
C GLY A 119 14.18 5.19 -8.76
N ILE A 120 15.12 5.55 -7.89
CA ILE A 120 16.37 4.81 -7.64
C ILE A 120 16.30 4.02 -6.32
N VAL A 121 17.04 2.91 -6.23
CA VAL A 121 16.99 1.99 -5.08
C VAL A 121 18.39 1.65 -4.57
N ILE A 122 18.65 1.85 -3.28
CA ILE A 122 19.86 1.41 -2.59
C ILE A 122 19.55 0.10 -1.84
N ARG A 123 20.26 -0.98 -2.19
CA ARG A 123 20.03 -2.36 -1.70
C ARG A 123 21.19 -3.00 -0.94
N LYS A 124 22.27 -2.26 -0.65
CA LYS A 124 23.49 -2.77 -0.02
C LYS A 124 23.93 -1.85 1.11
N SER A 125 24.36 -2.44 2.22
CA SER A 125 24.95 -1.71 3.35
C SER A 125 26.22 -0.97 2.94
N GLY A 126 26.48 0.16 3.59
CA GLY A 126 27.69 0.96 3.41
C GLY A 126 27.70 1.89 2.19
N VAL A 127 26.59 2.02 1.47
CA VAL A 127 26.51 2.89 0.27
C VAL A 127 25.93 4.25 0.66
N VAL A 128 26.59 5.34 0.28
CA VAL A 128 26.10 6.71 0.51
C VAL A 128 25.83 7.39 -0.82
N LEU A 129 24.67 8.05 -0.97
CA LEU A 129 24.39 8.93 -2.09
C LEU A 129 24.55 10.38 -1.65
N ARG A 130 25.56 11.07 -2.22
CA ARG A 130 25.99 12.41 -1.83
C ARG A 130 25.84 13.38 -2.99
N GLY A 131 25.28 14.56 -2.75
CA GLY A 131 25.34 15.68 -3.68
C GLY A 131 26.43 16.71 -3.34
N ALA A 132 26.50 17.74 -4.19
CA ALA A 132 27.42 18.86 -4.07
C ALA A 132 26.82 20.09 -3.33
N GLY A 133 25.62 19.97 -2.76
CA GLY A 133 24.93 21.05 -2.04
C GLY A 133 23.40 20.92 -2.11
N MET A 134 22.69 21.28 -1.03
CA MET A 134 21.21 21.35 -1.01
C MET A 134 20.64 22.72 -1.43
N GLY A 135 21.47 23.78 -1.43
CA GLY A 135 21.07 25.14 -1.80
C GLY A 135 21.13 25.44 -3.30
N GLU A 136 21.17 26.72 -3.66
CA GLU A 136 21.42 27.16 -5.03
C GLU A 136 22.82 26.74 -5.50
N GLY A 137 22.95 26.42 -6.81
CA GLY A 137 24.19 25.89 -7.39
C GLY A 137 24.56 24.47 -6.96
N GLY A 138 23.79 23.83 -6.07
CA GLY A 138 24.00 22.47 -5.59
C GLY A 138 23.55 21.37 -6.56
N THR A 139 23.32 20.16 -6.03
CA THR A 139 22.81 19.01 -6.79
C THR A 139 21.29 18.95 -6.67
N VAL A 140 20.58 18.82 -7.80
CA VAL A 140 19.14 18.60 -7.82
C VAL A 140 18.85 17.22 -8.42
N LEU A 141 18.16 16.36 -7.66
CA LEU A 141 17.47 15.18 -8.19
C LEU A 141 16.05 15.62 -8.57
N LEU A 142 15.82 15.82 -9.87
CA LEU A 142 14.51 16.19 -10.39
C LEU A 142 13.75 14.92 -10.78
N GLY A 143 12.85 14.49 -9.91
CA GLY A 143 11.88 13.44 -10.18
C GLY A 143 10.89 13.93 -11.22
N ASP A 144 11.10 13.49 -12.46
CA ASP A 144 10.42 14.00 -13.65
C ASP A 144 9.49 12.93 -14.21
N GLY A 145 8.46 13.36 -14.92
CA GLY A 145 7.40 12.50 -15.43
C GLY A 145 6.29 12.23 -14.42
N ARG A 146 5.32 11.43 -14.86
CA ARG A 146 3.97 11.34 -14.27
C ARG A 146 3.77 10.14 -13.35
N THR A 147 4.86 9.47 -12.95
CA THR A 147 4.81 8.31 -12.05
C THR A 147 4.80 8.73 -10.58
N ARG A 148 4.07 7.99 -9.75
CA ARG A 148 3.90 8.26 -8.30
C ARG A 148 4.90 7.52 -7.42
N GLU A 149 6.04 7.16 -7.98
CA GLU A 149 7.10 6.42 -7.29
C GLU A 149 7.85 7.32 -6.31
N THR A 150 8.42 6.71 -5.27
CA THR A 150 9.44 7.33 -4.43
C THR A 150 10.68 7.68 -5.26
N VAL A 151 11.30 8.85 -5.02
CA VAL A 151 12.54 9.25 -5.70
C VAL A 151 13.71 8.35 -5.28
N ILE A 152 13.92 8.14 -3.98
CA ILE A 152 14.96 7.24 -3.44
C ILE A 152 14.36 6.24 -2.46
N ARG A 153 14.52 4.93 -2.72
CA ARG A 153 14.20 3.87 -1.75
C ARG A 153 15.47 3.26 -1.18
N VAL A 154 15.59 3.19 0.14
CA VAL A 154 16.62 2.40 0.82
C VAL A 154 15.96 1.13 1.33
N LEU A 155 16.21 0.02 0.64
CA LEU A 155 15.42 -1.21 0.72
C LEU A 155 16.31 -2.43 0.92
N GLY A 156 16.39 -2.91 2.16
CA GLY A 156 16.90 -4.24 2.47
C GLY A 156 15.90 -5.34 2.12
N GLU A 157 16.29 -6.60 2.28
CA GLU A 157 15.43 -7.76 2.04
C GLU A 157 14.70 -8.17 3.34
N ASN A 158 13.40 -8.43 3.27
CA ASN A 158 12.62 -8.95 4.40
C ASN A 158 12.76 -10.49 4.51
N ASN A 159 13.97 -10.95 4.80
CA ASN A 159 14.33 -12.37 4.93
C ASN A 159 14.60 -12.77 6.40
N VAL A 160 13.90 -12.13 7.35
CA VAL A 160 14.07 -12.39 8.79
C VAL A 160 13.69 -13.83 9.16
N VAL A 161 14.57 -14.50 9.90
CA VAL A 161 14.36 -15.84 10.46
C VAL A 161 14.17 -15.69 11.97
N LEU A 162 12.98 -16.05 12.45
CA LEU A 162 12.64 -16.07 13.87
C LEU A 162 13.01 -17.44 14.47
N LYS A 163 13.57 -17.42 15.69
CA LYS A 163 13.81 -18.61 16.53
C LYS A 163 12.63 -18.80 17.50
N PRO A 164 12.54 -19.92 18.25
CA PRO A 164 11.49 -20.11 19.25
C PRO A 164 11.40 -18.94 20.24
N GLU A 165 10.18 -18.56 20.59
CA GLU A 165 9.90 -17.53 21.58
C GLU A 165 10.25 -18.00 23.00
N LEU A 166 10.63 -17.04 23.85
CA LEU A 166 10.85 -17.21 25.28
C LEU A 166 9.91 -16.25 26.01
N ARG A 167 9.12 -16.76 26.95
CA ARG A 167 8.22 -15.94 27.75
C ARG A 167 8.97 -15.14 28.81
N ILE A 168 8.58 -13.89 29.01
CA ILE A 168 9.04 -13.04 30.12
C ILE A 168 8.28 -13.46 31.39
N THR A 169 8.99 -13.67 32.50
CA THR A 169 8.44 -14.26 33.74
C THR A 169 8.11 -13.23 34.82
N ASP A 170 8.59 -12.00 34.70
CA ASP A 170 8.19 -10.90 35.58
C ASP A 170 6.67 -10.66 35.54
N ALA A 171 6.07 -10.44 36.71
CA ALA A 171 4.67 -10.03 36.80
C ALA A 171 4.42 -8.65 36.17
N TYR A 172 5.43 -7.77 36.22
CA TYR A 172 5.40 -6.41 35.70
C TYR A 172 6.81 -5.97 35.27
N VAL A 173 6.99 -5.63 34.00
CA VAL A 173 8.19 -4.95 33.48
C VAL A 173 7.84 -3.48 33.23
N PRO A 174 8.44 -2.52 33.94
CA PRO A 174 8.03 -1.12 33.85
C PRO A 174 8.44 -0.43 32.55
N VAL A 175 7.77 0.69 32.24
CA VAL A 175 8.19 1.64 31.22
C VAL A 175 9.62 2.12 31.52
N ASN A 176 10.46 2.13 30.50
CA ASN A 176 11.90 2.37 30.57
C ASN A 176 12.73 1.23 31.21
N ALA A 177 12.19 0.03 31.40
CA ALA A 177 13.01 -1.12 31.76
C ALA A 177 14.03 -1.48 30.67
N MET A 178 15.24 -1.83 31.09
CA MET A 178 16.32 -2.37 30.25
C MET A 178 16.80 -3.75 30.70
N ARG A 179 16.13 -4.35 31.70
CA ARG A 179 16.41 -5.69 32.23
C ARG A 179 15.11 -6.34 32.72
N PHE A 180 14.97 -7.64 32.48
CA PHE A 180 13.85 -8.48 32.93
C PHE A 180 14.25 -9.97 32.83
N GLU A 181 13.49 -10.84 33.49
CA GLU A 181 13.66 -12.30 33.52
C GLU A 181 12.91 -12.96 32.35
N VAL A 182 13.56 -13.93 31.69
CA VAL A 182 12.89 -14.87 30.77
C VAL A 182 12.82 -16.26 31.38
N GLU A 183 11.94 -17.13 30.88
CA GLU A 183 11.77 -18.48 31.46
C GLU A 183 13.03 -19.36 31.34
N ASN A 184 13.85 -19.16 30.30
CA ASN A 184 15.14 -19.82 30.13
C ASN A 184 16.07 -19.01 29.22
N ALA A 185 17.14 -18.42 29.76
CA ALA A 185 18.11 -17.65 28.97
C ALA A 185 19.26 -18.48 28.36
N VAL A 186 19.32 -19.81 28.58
CA VAL A 186 20.46 -20.67 28.13
C VAL A 186 20.65 -20.69 26.61
N SER A 187 19.59 -20.44 25.84
CA SER A 187 19.65 -20.34 24.37
C SER A 187 20.13 -18.99 23.84
N LEU A 188 20.28 -17.99 24.71
CA LEU A 188 20.66 -16.61 24.39
C LEU A 188 22.14 -16.36 24.67
N LYS A 189 22.71 -15.39 23.94
CA LYS A 189 24.08 -14.90 24.11
C LYS A 189 24.11 -13.37 24.09
N ILE A 190 25.11 -12.79 24.74
CA ILE A 190 25.41 -11.36 24.58
C ILE A 190 25.72 -11.11 23.09
N GLY A 191 25.09 -10.08 22.51
CA GLY A 191 25.12 -9.78 21.09
C GLY A 191 23.97 -10.40 20.27
N ASP A 192 23.17 -11.32 20.82
CA ASP A 192 22.00 -11.84 20.10
C ASP A 192 20.98 -10.74 19.82
N ARG A 193 20.41 -10.79 18.61
CA ARG A 193 19.31 -9.92 18.19
C ARG A 193 17.99 -10.55 18.58
N VAL A 194 17.14 -9.79 19.26
CA VAL A 194 15.85 -10.22 19.78
C VAL A 194 14.75 -9.22 19.43
N ARG A 195 13.54 -9.73 19.21
CA ARG A 195 12.31 -8.95 19.23
C ARG A 195 11.65 -9.12 20.58
N ILE A 196 11.38 -8.01 21.25
CA ILE A 196 10.50 -8.00 22.42
C ILE A 196 9.09 -7.72 21.89
N ILE A 197 8.14 -8.60 22.18
CA ILE A 197 6.75 -8.48 21.71
C ILE A 197 5.83 -8.29 22.91
N ARG A 198 5.02 -7.23 22.87
CA ARG A 198 3.87 -7.03 23.77
C ARG A 198 2.60 -7.38 23.01
N PRO A 199 1.84 -8.42 23.41
CA PRO A 199 0.62 -8.80 22.74
C PRO A 199 -0.51 -7.78 22.98
N SER A 200 -1.42 -7.69 22.02
CA SER A 200 -2.70 -7.00 22.15
C SER A 200 -3.80 -8.00 22.50
N THR A 201 -4.06 -8.22 23.79
CA THR A 201 -5.09 -9.17 24.23
C THR A 201 -6.49 -8.56 24.27
N VAL A 202 -7.53 -9.39 24.40
CA VAL A 202 -8.92 -8.95 24.58
C VAL A 202 -9.06 -8.05 25.81
N GLU A 203 -8.38 -8.40 26.91
CA GLU A 203 -8.45 -7.70 28.19
C GLU A 203 -7.84 -6.29 28.09
N TRP A 204 -6.73 -6.14 27.35
CA TRP A 204 -6.12 -4.84 27.11
C TRP A 204 -6.98 -3.97 26.17
N ILE A 205 -7.53 -4.54 25.10
CA ILE A 205 -8.42 -3.80 24.19
C ILE A 205 -9.69 -3.33 24.93
N LYS A 206 -10.22 -4.17 25.83
CA LYS A 206 -11.33 -3.82 26.74
C LYS A 206 -10.99 -2.71 27.71
N SER A 207 -9.82 -2.74 28.35
CA SER A 207 -9.43 -1.70 29.32
C SER A 207 -9.27 -0.32 28.68
N LEU A 208 -8.91 -0.29 27.39
CA LEU A 208 -8.84 0.93 26.57
C LEU A 208 -10.19 1.36 25.94
N LYS A 209 -11.23 0.50 26.01
CA LYS A 209 -12.53 0.64 25.33
C LYS A 209 -12.44 0.75 23.80
N MET A 210 -11.57 -0.05 23.17
CA MET A 210 -11.30 0.02 21.72
C MET A 210 -11.94 -1.10 20.90
N GLU A 211 -12.88 -1.88 21.46
CA GLU A 211 -13.57 -2.98 20.75
C GLU A 211 -14.54 -2.48 19.65
N GLU A 212 -15.05 -1.26 19.81
CA GLU A 212 -15.90 -0.51 18.87
C GLU A 212 -15.79 1.00 19.16
N PHE A 213 -16.36 1.84 18.29
CA PHE A 213 -16.41 3.30 18.46
C PHE A 213 -17.86 3.86 18.46
N GLY A 214 -18.86 2.99 18.69
CA GLY A 214 -20.29 3.30 18.58
C GLY A 214 -20.81 3.19 17.15
N GLY A 215 -22.12 3.37 16.93
CA GLY A 215 -22.71 3.46 15.58
C GLY A 215 -22.42 2.26 14.67
N GLU A 216 -22.47 1.03 15.21
CA GLU A 216 -22.17 -0.23 14.48
C GLU A 216 -20.72 -0.36 13.94
N THR A 217 -19.78 0.48 14.39
CA THR A 217 -18.35 0.46 13.98
C THR A 217 -17.52 -0.69 14.57
N GLY A 218 -18.15 -1.76 15.08
CA GLY A 218 -17.45 -2.94 15.62
C GLY A 218 -16.51 -3.63 14.63
N TRP A 219 -16.62 -3.35 13.33
CA TRP A 219 -15.69 -3.81 12.29
C TRP A 219 -14.38 -2.99 12.21
N LEU A 220 -14.38 -1.72 12.66
CA LEU A 220 -13.18 -0.88 12.80
C LEU A 220 -12.46 -1.08 14.14
N GLY A 221 -13.20 -1.49 15.18
CA GLY A 221 -12.65 -1.70 16.52
C GLY A 221 -11.52 -2.72 16.56
N TRP A 222 -10.57 -2.51 17.47
CA TRP A 222 -9.34 -3.29 17.57
C TRP A 222 -9.63 -4.76 17.86
N LYS A 223 -8.88 -5.67 17.22
CA LYS A 223 -8.96 -7.12 17.46
C LYS A 223 -7.64 -7.66 18.03
N PRO A 224 -7.68 -8.76 18.80
CA PRO A 224 -6.47 -9.33 19.39
C PRO A 224 -5.40 -9.70 18.37
N GLY A 225 -4.13 -9.54 18.73
CA GLY A 225 -2.98 -9.82 17.86
C GLY A 225 -2.81 -8.85 16.68
N GLN A 226 -3.61 -7.76 16.60
CA GLN A 226 -3.48 -6.78 15.53
C GLN A 226 -2.66 -5.54 15.92
N ARG A 227 -2.65 -5.16 17.20
CA ARG A 227 -1.97 -3.97 17.77
C ARG A 227 -0.81 -4.39 18.69
N ASP A 228 -0.04 -5.39 18.27
CA ASP A 228 1.12 -5.87 19.04
C ASP A 228 2.29 -4.90 18.88
N ILE A 229 2.94 -4.50 19.99
CA ILE A 229 4.14 -3.66 19.94
C ILE A 229 5.35 -4.57 19.83
N THR A 230 6.23 -4.31 18.86
CA THR A 230 7.47 -5.08 18.66
C THR A 230 8.68 -4.17 18.71
N TRP A 231 9.61 -4.42 19.63
CA TRP A 231 10.89 -3.72 19.71
C TRP A 231 12.03 -4.64 19.24
N ASP A 232 12.74 -4.26 18.17
CA ASP A 232 14.03 -4.85 17.85
C ASP A 232 15.09 -4.38 18.86
N ARG A 233 15.81 -5.32 19.50
CA ARG A 233 16.84 -5.05 20.51
C ARG A 233 18.02 -6.01 20.36
N THR A 234 19.12 -5.69 21.04
CA THR A 234 20.32 -6.52 21.19
C THR A 234 20.51 -6.88 22.66
N VAL A 235 20.82 -8.14 22.97
CA VAL A 235 21.12 -8.58 24.34
C VAL A 235 22.50 -8.05 24.75
N THR A 236 22.57 -7.29 25.84
CA THR A 236 23.81 -6.62 26.32
C THR A 236 24.45 -7.31 27.52
N ALA A 237 23.66 -8.03 28.33
CA ALA A 237 24.15 -8.85 29.44
C ALA A 237 23.18 -10.01 29.72
N ILE A 238 23.69 -11.10 30.31
CA ILE A 238 22.90 -12.24 30.78
C ILE A 238 23.38 -12.58 32.20
N SER A 239 22.45 -12.86 33.11
CA SER A 239 22.74 -13.11 34.54
C SER A 239 21.67 -14.05 35.09
N GLY A 240 21.96 -15.35 35.09
CA GLY A 240 20.93 -16.37 35.30
C GLY A 240 19.93 -16.34 34.16
N ASN A 241 18.64 -16.15 34.48
CA ASN A 241 17.56 -15.98 33.51
C ASN A 241 17.29 -14.49 33.16
N ALA A 242 17.91 -13.54 33.87
CA ALA A 242 17.78 -12.14 33.53
C ALA A 242 18.60 -11.80 32.28
N ILE A 243 17.98 -11.08 31.36
CA ILE A 243 18.66 -10.45 30.23
C ILE A 243 18.61 -8.93 30.35
N ALA A 244 19.66 -8.27 29.89
CA ALA A 244 19.68 -6.82 29.65
C ALA A 244 19.68 -6.53 28.14
N ILE A 245 19.14 -5.38 27.75
CA ILE A 245 18.95 -4.98 26.34
C ILE A 245 19.62 -3.63 26.03
N ASP A 246 19.77 -3.31 24.74
CA ASP A 246 20.50 -2.12 24.24
C ASP A 246 19.69 -0.81 24.22
N ALA A 247 18.38 -0.86 24.43
CA ALA A 247 17.50 0.31 24.57
C ALA A 247 16.21 -0.05 25.33
N PRO A 248 15.59 0.89 26.06
CA PRO A 248 14.41 0.61 26.91
C PRO A 248 13.18 0.11 26.15
N VAL A 249 12.30 -0.62 26.84
CA VAL A 249 10.90 -0.83 26.40
C VAL A 249 10.05 0.40 26.75
N THR A 250 9.15 0.79 25.84
CA THR A 250 8.38 2.05 25.92
C THR A 250 6.91 1.88 26.31
N THR A 251 6.47 0.65 26.53
CA THR A 251 5.18 0.31 27.16
C THR A 251 5.43 -0.84 28.13
N ALA A 252 4.79 -0.80 29.31
CA ALA A 252 4.94 -1.85 30.31
C ALA A 252 4.46 -3.22 29.79
N LEU A 253 5.12 -4.28 30.26
CA LEU A 253 4.74 -5.67 30.00
C LEU A 253 4.09 -6.21 31.27
N GLU A 254 2.82 -6.59 31.21
CA GLU A 254 2.01 -6.91 32.37
C GLU A 254 1.48 -8.33 32.25
N ALA A 255 1.84 -9.25 33.15
CA ALA A 255 1.44 -10.66 33.05
C ALA A 255 -0.09 -10.84 32.96
N LYS A 256 -0.85 -10.00 33.67
CA LYS A 256 -2.34 -9.94 33.63
C LYS A 256 -2.94 -9.50 32.28
N LEU A 257 -2.15 -8.92 31.38
CA LEU A 257 -2.54 -8.50 30.01
C LEU A 257 -1.75 -9.28 28.94
N GLY A 258 -1.32 -10.51 29.24
CA GLY A 258 -0.57 -11.37 28.32
C GLY A 258 0.96 -11.32 28.47
N GLY A 259 1.50 -10.45 29.33
CA GLY A 259 2.93 -10.36 29.61
C GLY A 259 3.73 -9.82 28.43
N GLY A 260 4.83 -10.51 28.10
CA GLY A 260 5.64 -10.24 26.93
C GLY A 260 6.49 -11.44 26.53
N GLN A 261 6.99 -11.41 25.30
CA GLN A 261 7.81 -12.46 24.71
C GLN A 261 9.14 -11.89 24.21
N VAL A 262 10.18 -12.73 24.22
CA VAL A 262 11.49 -12.47 23.59
C VAL A 262 11.66 -13.48 22.47
N VAL A 263 11.77 -13.01 21.23
CA VAL A 263 11.92 -13.84 20.03
C VAL A 263 13.28 -13.55 19.39
N PRO A 264 14.30 -14.40 19.57
CA PRO A 264 15.59 -14.21 18.92
C PRO A 264 15.47 -14.34 17.39
N TYR A 265 16.26 -13.57 16.64
CA TYR A 265 16.18 -13.58 15.18
C TYR A 265 17.53 -13.42 14.49
N GLN A 266 17.55 -13.74 13.20
CA GLN A 266 18.60 -13.39 12.25
C GLN A 266 17.98 -12.69 11.05
N TRP A 267 18.64 -11.67 10.50
CA TRP A 267 18.08 -10.86 9.41
C TRP A 267 19.17 -10.41 8.44
N ASN A 268 19.70 -11.38 7.69
CA ASN A 268 20.88 -11.18 6.81
C ASN A 268 20.64 -10.15 5.70
N GLY A 269 19.37 -9.91 5.34
CA GLY A 269 18.94 -8.91 4.37
C GLY A 269 18.76 -7.50 4.90
N ARG A 270 18.84 -7.26 6.22
CA ARG A 270 18.71 -5.92 6.80
C ARG A 270 19.97 -5.11 6.48
N ILE A 271 19.81 -3.99 5.77
CA ILE A 271 20.96 -3.17 5.35
C ILE A 271 21.23 -2.03 6.33
N SER A 272 22.49 -1.60 6.40
CA SER A 272 22.96 -0.62 7.38
C SER A 272 24.02 0.34 6.85
N HIS A 273 24.35 1.37 7.63
CA HIS A 273 25.38 2.37 7.32
C HIS A 273 25.19 2.99 5.92
N THR A 274 23.94 3.35 5.61
CA THR A 274 23.49 3.84 4.30
C THR A 274 22.89 5.24 4.47
N GLY A 275 23.23 6.16 3.58
CA GLY A 275 22.92 7.58 3.74
C GLY A 275 22.54 8.30 2.46
N ILE A 276 21.68 9.32 2.58
CA ILE A 276 21.41 10.31 1.53
C ILE A 276 21.76 11.69 2.08
N GLU A 277 22.58 12.46 1.36
CA GLU A 277 23.08 13.72 1.91
C GLU A 277 23.45 14.81 0.90
N ASN A 278 23.39 16.05 1.36
CA ASN A 278 23.91 17.25 0.68
C ASN A 278 23.35 17.48 -0.73
N LEU A 279 22.02 17.36 -0.89
CA LEU A 279 21.34 17.49 -2.19
C LEU A 279 19.94 18.06 -2.05
N ARG A 280 19.31 18.41 -3.18
CA ARG A 280 17.91 18.78 -3.27
C ARG A 280 17.12 17.72 -4.04
N ILE A 281 15.91 17.41 -3.59
CA ILE A 281 14.95 16.54 -4.29
C ILE A 281 13.75 17.40 -4.70
N GLU A 282 13.43 17.41 -6.00
CA GLU A 282 12.28 18.15 -6.53
C GLU A 282 11.40 17.23 -7.39
N SER A 283 10.10 17.55 -7.46
CA SER A 283 9.12 16.86 -8.30
C SER A 283 8.59 17.81 -9.38
N THR A 284 8.39 17.33 -10.61
CA THR A 284 7.68 18.08 -11.66
C THR A 284 6.17 17.86 -11.54
N PHE A 285 5.37 18.92 -11.51
CA PHE A 285 3.90 18.86 -11.46
C PHE A 285 3.27 19.73 -12.56
N ASP A 286 1.95 19.65 -12.78
CA ASP A 286 1.22 20.60 -13.62
C ASP A 286 1.01 21.94 -12.88
N PRO A 287 1.67 23.05 -13.28
CA PRO A 287 1.52 24.34 -12.61
C PRO A 287 0.10 24.93 -12.72
N LYS A 288 -0.78 24.37 -13.58
CA LYS A 288 -2.20 24.77 -13.66
C LYS A 288 -3.07 24.07 -12.61
N ASN A 289 -2.57 23.03 -11.96
CA ASN A 289 -3.27 22.27 -10.93
C ASN A 289 -2.41 22.14 -9.66
N LEU A 290 -2.63 23.03 -8.68
CA LEU A 290 -1.94 22.97 -7.38
C LEU A 290 -2.35 21.77 -6.51
N LYS A 291 -3.30 20.96 -6.99
CA LYS A 291 -3.73 19.67 -6.44
C LYS A 291 -3.34 18.49 -7.36
N ASP A 292 -2.36 18.66 -8.26
CA ASP A 292 -1.83 17.55 -9.06
C ASP A 292 -1.33 16.43 -8.13
N GLU A 293 -1.49 15.18 -8.56
CA GLU A 293 -1.00 13.98 -7.87
C GLU A 293 -0.33 12.98 -8.84
N ASN A 294 -0.24 13.32 -10.13
CA ASN A 294 0.46 12.57 -11.18
C ASN A 294 1.91 13.06 -11.28
N HIS A 295 2.64 12.95 -10.17
CA HIS A 295 4.07 13.25 -10.02
C HIS A 295 4.63 12.48 -8.83
N ARG A 296 5.90 12.71 -8.42
CA ARG A 296 6.51 11.97 -7.29
C ARG A 296 5.85 12.32 -5.97
N TRP A 297 5.47 11.29 -5.22
CA TRP A 297 4.88 11.45 -3.88
C TRP A 297 5.95 11.48 -2.78
N MET A 298 6.89 10.54 -2.78
CA MET A 298 7.86 10.41 -1.68
C MET A 298 9.27 10.83 -2.10
N GLY A 299 9.97 11.57 -1.25
CA GLY A 299 11.39 11.87 -1.42
C GLY A 299 12.24 10.64 -1.12
N ILE A 300 12.30 10.26 0.15
CA ILE A 300 13.12 9.12 0.63
C ILE A 300 12.25 8.17 1.47
N THR A 301 12.34 6.86 1.23
CA THR A 301 11.74 5.83 2.10
C THR A 301 12.78 4.83 2.62
N PHE A 302 12.62 4.37 3.87
CA PHE A 302 13.47 3.36 4.50
C PHE A 302 12.67 2.10 4.86
N GLU A 303 13.14 0.95 4.37
CA GLU A 303 12.50 -0.37 4.50
C GLU A 303 13.58 -1.44 4.78
N ASN A 304 13.44 -2.21 5.87
CA ASN A 304 14.35 -3.29 6.26
C ASN A 304 15.80 -2.79 6.50
N THR A 305 15.95 -1.72 7.29
CA THR A 305 17.23 -1.04 7.53
C THR A 305 17.57 -0.92 9.02
N GLU A 306 18.84 -0.68 9.36
CA GLU A 306 19.22 -0.08 10.65
C GLU A 306 20.46 0.83 10.53
N ASN A 307 20.64 1.82 11.40
CA ASN A 307 21.80 2.74 11.36
C ASN A 307 21.93 3.45 10.00
N VAL A 308 20.89 4.16 9.59
CA VAL A 308 20.80 4.88 8.30
C VAL A 308 20.47 6.36 8.52
N TRP A 309 20.76 7.21 7.54
CA TRP A 309 20.55 8.65 7.71
C TRP A 309 20.10 9.42 6.47
N VAL A 310 19.52 10.59 6.72
CA VAL A 310 19.36 11.69 5.77
C VAL A 310 19.94 12.95 6.42
N ARG A 311 20.85 13.67 5.76
CA ARG A 311 21.35 14.95 6.30
C ARG A 311 21.54 16.02 5.24
N GLN A 312 21.20 17.27 5.57
CA GLN A 312 21.36 18.42 4.66
C GLN A 312 20.65 18.16 3.33
N VAL A 313 19.32 17.94 3.39
CA VAL A 313 18.48 17.73 2.20
C VAL A 313 17.30 18.68 2.19
N THR A 314 17.10 19.35 1.05
CA THR A 314 15.89 20.14 0.77
C THR A 314 14.96 19.37 -0.18
N PHE A 315 13.66 19.42 0.07
CA PHE A 315 12.61 18.75 -0.69
C PHE A 315 11.61 19.78 -1.21
N ARG A 316 11.15 19.68 -2.47
CA ARG A 316 10.12 20.57 -3.05
C ARG A 316 9.09 19.83 -3.90
N HIS A 317 7.84 20.31 -3.87
CA HIS A 317 6.72 19.84 -4.71
C HIS A 317 6.35 18.35 -4.58
N LEU A 318 6.70 17.69 -3.48
CA LEU A 318 6.28 16.32 -3.21
C LEU A 318 4.81 16.27 -2.74
N ALA A 319 4.07 15.24 -3.15
CA ALA A 319 2.69 15.02 -2.71
C ALA A 319 2.58 14.31 -1.35
N GLY A 320 3.60 13.55 -0.96
CA GLY A 320 3.64 12.73 0.25
C GLY A 320 4.71 13.22 1.23
N SER A 321 5.55 12.30 1.69
CA SER A 321 6.62 12.53 2.67
C SER A 321 7.91 13.01 2.02
N ALA A 322 8.59 13.96 2.67
CA ALA A 322 10.00 14.21 2.44
C ALA A 322 10.83 12.97 2.84
N VAL A 323 10.60 12.47 4.05
CA VAL A 323 11.20 11.21 4.55
C VAL A 323 10.14 10.37 5.28
N ALA A 324 9.98 9.11 4.85
CA ALA A 324 9.17 8.11 5.55
C ALA A 324 10.01 6.92 6.01
N VAL A 325 9.99 6.62 7.30
CA VAL A 325 10.70 5.50 7.93
C VAL A 325 9.68 4.42 8.31
N TYR A 326 9.67 3.28 7.62
CA TYR A 326 8.65 2.25 7.87
C TYR A 326 9.06 1.25 8.97
N GLU A 327 8.12 0.40 9.40
CA GLU A 327 8.19 -0.43 10.62
C GLU A 327 9.39 -1.39 10.73
N SER A 328 10.02 -1.73 9.60
CA SER A 328 11.21 -2.57 9.54
C SER A 328 12.53 -1.80 9.66
N ALA A 329 12.49 -0.48 9.72
CA ALA A 329 13.65 0.40 9.90
C ALA A 329 13.86 0.77 11.38
N SER A 330 15.13 0.89 11.80
CA SER A 330 15.46 1.40 13.13
C SER A 330 16.76 2.20 13.18
N LYS A 331 17.01 2.91 14.29
CA LYS A 331 18.26 3.68 14.53
C LYS A 331 18.55 4.65 13.37
N VAL A 332 17.56 5.49 13.04
CA VAL A 332 17.58 6.40 11.88
C VAL A 332 17.75 7.85 12.35
N THR A 333 18.65 8.61 11.72
CA THR A 333 18.73 10.08 11.91
C THR A 333 18.33 10.81 10.62
N VAL A 334 17.40 11.76 10.73
CA VAL A 334 17.12 12.78 9.71
C VAL A 334 17.51 14.12 10.29
N GLU A 335 18.47 14.83 9.68
CA GLU A 335 18.96 16.11 10.24
C GLU A 335 19.18 17.24 9.23
N ASP A 336 18.94 18.48 9.67
CA ASP A 336 19.16 19.70 8.88
C ASP A 336 18.43 19.65 7.52
N CYS A 337 17.12 19.37 7.53
CA CYS A 337 16.31 19.14 6.33
C CYS A 337 15.15 20.13 6.20
N LYS A 338 14.78 20.52 4.97
CA LYS A 338 13.64 21.41 4.69
C LYS A 338 12.67 20.78 3.69
N SER A 339 11.37 20.80 3.96
CA SER A 339 10.33 20.43 3.00
C SER A 339 9.46 21.65 2.67
N LEU A 340 9.47 22.06 1.40
CA LEU A 340 8.89 23.32 0.94
C LEU A 340 7.85 23.08 -0.17
N GLU A 341 6.88 23.98 -0.28
CA GLU A 341 5.93 24.04 -1.41
C GLU A 341 5.34 22.67 -1.84
N PRO A 342 4.71 21.88 -0.95
CA PRO A 342 4.10 20.60 -1.31
C PRO A 342 2.88 20.77 -2.23
N VAL A 343 2.74 19.87 -3.21
CA VAL A 343 1.68 19.87 -4.24
C VAL A 343 0.92 18.55 -4.14
N SER A 344 -0.39 18.61 -3.86
CA SER A 344 -1.31 17.46 -3.76
C SER A 344 -2.72 17.93 -3.40
N GLU A 345 -3.70 17.02 -3.39
CA GLU A 345 -4.93 17.23 -2.61
C GLU A 345 -4.61 17.42 -1.12
N ILE A 346 -5.42 18.23 -0.42
CA ILE A 346 -5.37 18.37 1.05
C ILE A 346 -6.16 17.21 1.65
N ALA A 347 -5.53 16.04 1.71
CA ALA A 347 -6.23 14.79 1.95
C ALA A 347 -5.40 13.73 2.68
N GLY A 348 -6.08 12.71 3.20
CA GLY A 348 -5.47 11.62 3.96
C GLY A 348 -4.33 10.92 3.22
N GLN A 349 -3.25 10.60 3.94
CA GLN A 349 -1.99 10.01 3.45
C GLN A 349 -1.12 10.90 2.55
N ARG A 350 -1.54 12.12 2.19
CA ARG A 350 -0.65 13.13 1.59
C ARG A 350 0.06 13.92 2.68
N ARG A 351 1.20 14.52 2.34
CA ARG A 351 1.93 15.49 3.17
C ARG A 351 2.14 15.06 4.65
N ASN A 352 2.41 13.77 4.86
CA ASN A 352 2.94 13.25 6.13
C ASN A 352 4.46 13.46 6.11
N THR A 353 4.92 14.70 6.31
CA THR A 353 6.19 15.20 5.79
C THR A 353 7.42 14.47 6.32
N PHE A 354 7.61 14.43 7.63
CA PHE A 354 8.64 13.66 8.32
C PHE A 354 7.95 12.61 9.20
N PHE A 355 7.89 11.38 8.67
CA PHE A 355 7.02 10.32 9.16
C PHE A 355 7.79 9.07 9.60
N THR A 356 7.36 8.46 10.71
CA THR A 356 7.96 7.21 11.21
C THR A 356 6.96 6.19 11.74
N GLN A 357 7.14 4.94 11.33
CA GLN A 357 6.60 3.72 11.94
C GLN A 357 7.73 2.84 12.49
N GLY A 358 9.00 3.21 12.23
CA GLY A 358 10.17 2.55 12.79
C GLY A 358 10.43 2.92 14.26
N GLY A 359 11.52 2.38 14.80
CA GLY A 359 11.94 2.61 16.19
C GLY A 359 13.36 3.15 16.34
N GLN A 360 13.65 3.82 17.45
CA GLN A 360 14.94 4.52 17.65
C GLN A 360 15.21 5.56 16.55
N THR A 361 14.17 6.28 16.11
CA THR A 361 14.24 7.29 15.04
C THR A 361 14.36 8.71 15.62
N LEU A 362 15.29 9.49 15.08
CA LEU A 362 15.57 10.88 15.44
C LEU A 362 15.38 11.77 14.21
N PHE A 363 14.46 12.72 14.29
CA PHE A 363 14.36 13.84 13.36
C PHE A 363 14.83 15.08 14.11
N GLN A 364 15.82 15.81 13.60
CA GLN A 364 16.34 16.99 14.29
C GLN A 364 16.64 18.14 13.34
N ARG A 365 16.39 19.39 13.74
CA ARG A 365 16.60 20.58 12.90
C ARG A 365 15.90 20.41 11.53
N CYS A 366 14.62 20.05 11.57
CA CYS A 366 13.79 19.84 10.38
C CYS A 366 12.73 20.94 10.28
N TYR A 367 12.58 21.54 9.10
CA TYR A 367 11.54 22.52 8.79
C TYR A 367 10.56 21.98 7.75
N ALA A 368 9.28 22.24 7.92
CA ALA A 368 8.22 21.92 6.97
C ALA A 368 7.18 23.04 6.88
N GLU A 369 6.49 23.14 5.75
CA GLU A 369 5.41 24.10 5.53
C GLU A 369 4.26 23.50 4.72
N TYR A 370 3.04 23.96 5.01
CA TYR A 370 1.81 23.59 4.29
C TYR A 370 1.53 22.08 4.21
N GLY A 371 2.07 21.30 5.15
CA GLY A 371 1.88 19.86 5.22
C GLY A 371 0.48 19.45 5.70
N MET A 372 0.30 18.16 5.98
CA MET A 372 -0.88 17.62 6.68
C MET A 372 -0.50 17.20 8.09
N HIS A 373 0.53 16.34 8.21
CA HIS A 373 1.09 15.91 9.48
C HIS A 373 2.63 16.00 9.37
N ASP A 374 3.18 17.18 9.67
CA ASP A 374 4.58 17.48 9.37
C ASP A 374 5.57 16.65 10.17
N PHE A 375 5.29 16.40 11.44
CA PHE A 375 6.10 15.56 12.33
C PHE A 375 5.20 14.49 12.94
N ALA A 376 5.30 13.25 12.45
CA ALA A 376 4.27 12.24 12.69
C ALA A 376 4.78 10.83 12.98
N THR A 377 4.16 10.16 13.96
CA THR A 377 4.33 8.73 14.21
C THR A 377 3.08 7.94 13.80
N GLY A 378 3.27 6.88 13.02
CA GLY A 378 2.19 6.01 12.53
C GLY A 378 1.97 4.73 13.34
N TYR A 379 1.24 3.78 12.75
CA TYR A 379 0.78 2.54 13.37
C TYR A 379 1.87 1.78 14.14
N MET A 380 1.62 1.56 15.43
CA MET A 380 2.41 0.76 16.37
C MET A 380 3.90 1.15 16.48
N ALA A 381 4.26 2.40 16.16
CA ALA A 381 5.65 2.86 16.13
C ALA A 381 6.37 2.62 17.48
N PRO A 382 7.39 1.74 17.54
CA PRO A 382 8.00 1.31 18.79
C PRO A 382 9.15 2.25 19.19
N GLY A 383 8.99 2.99 20.28
CA GLY A 383 10.01 3.94 20.72
C GLY A 383 11.31 3.33 21.28
N PRO A 384 12.22 4.18 21.79
CA PRO A 384 12.10 5.64 21.80
C PRO A 384 12.17 6.24 20.39
N ASN A 385 11.34 7.25 20.11
CA ASN A 385 11.39 8.06 18.88
C ASN A 385 11.41 9.54 19.29
N ALA A 386 12.14 10.40 18.57
CA ALA A 386 12.34 11.80 18.95
C ALA A 386 12.29 12.76 17.74
N PHE A 387 11.60 13.88 17.92
CA PHE A 387 11.63 15.07 17.07
C PHE A 387 12.25 16.21 17.89
N VAL A 388 13.42 16.72 17.49
CA VAL A 388 14.26 17.63 18.30
C VAL A 388 14.60 18.91 17.54
N GLN A 389 14.10 20.05 18.01
CA GLN A 389 14.19 21.34 17.31
C GLN A 389 13.64 21.25 15.88
N CYS A 390 12.33 21.08 15.78
CA CYS A 390 11.64 20.99 14.49
C CYS A 390 10.55 22.07 14.41
N GLU A 391 10.31 22.61 13.20
CA GLU A 391 9.38 23.72 12.99
C GLU A 391 8.45 23.45 11.81
N SER A 392 7.15 23.64 12.02
CA SER A 392 6.10 23.50 11.01
C SER A 392 5.37 24.83 10.85
N ARG A 393 5.19 25.25 9.59
CA ARG A 393 4.52 26.49 9.22
C ARG A 393 3.19 26.22 8.52
N LEU A 394 2.10 26.63 9.15
CA LEU A 394 0.72 26.59 8.62
C LEU A 394 0.32 25.23 8.03
N PRO A 395 0.46 24.10 8.77
CA PRO A 395 0.02 22.80 8.29
C PRO A 395 -1.51 22.69 8.36
N ASN A 396 -2.06 21.87 7.45
CA ASN A 396 -3.49 21.61 7.33
C ASN A 396 -4.03 20.63 8.40
N GLY A 397 -3.13 19.99 9.16
CA GLY A 397 -3.45 19.09 10.27
C GLY A 397 -2.41 19.15 11.38
N PHE A 398 -2.64 18.37 12.43
CA PHE A 398 -1.80 18.36 13.63
C PHE A 398 -0.51 17.54 13.44
N SER A 399 0.56 17.87 14.17
CA SER A 399 1.73 16.99 14.34
C SER A 399 1.59 16.15 15.62
N GLY A 400 2.14 14.94 15.67
CA GLY A 400 1.95 14.03 16.79
C GLY A 400 1.82 12.56 16.38
N ALA A 401 1.08 11.78 17.16
CA ALA A 401 0.74 10.41 16.78
C ALA A 401 -0.58 10.38 16.01
N ILE A 402 -0.54 9.88 14.78
CA ILE A 402 -1.66 10.01 13.82
C ILE A 402 -2.50 8.73 13.68
N ASP A 403 -2.02 7.60 14.22
CA ASP A 403 -2.55 6.25 14.05
C ASP A 403 -2.34 5.42 15.34
N SER A 404 -2.85 4.18 15.43
CA SER A 404 -2.90 3.40 16.68
C SER A 404 -1.53 3.20 17.36
N TRP A 405 -1.48 3.58 18.64
CA TRP A 405 -0.48 3.24 19.65
C TRP A 405 1.01 3.23 19.23
N ALA A 406 1.51 4.38 18.79
CA ALA A 406 2.92 4.71 19.01
C ALA A 406 3.22 4.76 20.52
N SER A 407 4.44 4.40 20.94
CA SER A 407 4.80 4.51 22.36
C SER A 407 6.22 5.00 22.58
N GLY A 408 6.42 5.88 23.56
CA GLY A 408 7.71 6.52 23.80
C GLY A 408 8.10 7.45 22.66
N VAL A 409 7.26 8.44 22.36
CA VAL A 409 7.56 9.53 21.42
C VAL A 409 7.93 10.80 22.19
N LEU A 410 9.00 11.47 21.79
CA LEU A 410 9.41 12.78 22.29
C LEU A 410 9.26 13.83 21.19
N PHE A 411 8.61 14.94 21.53
CA PHE A 411 8.72 16.20 20.81
C PHE A 411 9.46 17.17 21.74
N ASP A 412 10.62 17.65 21.31
CA ASP A 412 11.57 18.42 22.11
C ASP A 412 11.94 19.70 21.36
N ILE A 413 11.55 20.87 21.87
CA ILE A 413 11.69 22.16 21.17
C ILE A 413 10.98 22.13 19.80
N VAL A 414 9.77 21.56 19.72
CA VAL A 414 8.99 21.55 18.47
C VAL A 414 7.99 22.70 18.44
N ASN A 415 7.99 23.45 17.33
CA ASN A 415 7.08 24.57 17.06
C ASN A 415 6.11 24.21 15.93
N VAL A 416 4.81 24.44 16.11
CA VAL A 416 3.77 24.25 15.09
C VAL A 416 2.92 25.52 14.97
N ASP A 417 3.26 26.35 13.98
CA ASP A 417 2.52 27.57 13.68
C ASP A 417 1.20 27.24 12.95
N GLY A 418 0.07 27.64 13.55
CA GLY A 418 -1.26 27.54 12.96
C GLY A 418 -2.04 26.25 13.22
N ASN A 419 -1.46 25.24 13.87
CA ASN A 419 -2.16 23.97 14.14
C ASN A 419 -1.74 23.34 15.49
N ALA A 420 -2.15 22.09 15.74
CA ALA A 420 -1.94 21.42 17.02
C ALA A 420 -0.72 20.48 17.05
N LEU A 421 -0.17 20.28 18.25
CA LEU A 421 0.56 19.06 18.64
C LEU A 421 -0.39 18.14 19.41
N SER A 422 -0.45 16.84 19.10
CA SER A 422 -1.50 15.97 19.64
C SER A 422 -1.11 14.51 19.94
N PHE A 423 -1.38 14.11 21.18
CA PHE A 423 -1.50 12.74 21.68
C PHE A 423 -2.94 12.52 22.18
N LYS A 424 -3.79 11.89 21.37
CA LYS A 424 -5.23 11.75 21.67
C LYS A 424 -5.83 10.41 21.25
N ASN A 425 -7.09 10.20 21.65
CA ASN A 425 -7.95 9.19 21.05
C ASN A 425 -8.60 9.77 19.78
N ARG A 426 -8.37 9.12 18.63
CA ARG A 426 -8.96 9.46 17.32
C ARG A 426 -10.23 8.67 17.00
N GLY A 427 -10.63 7.73 17.86
CA GLY A 427 -11.81 6.89 17.63
C GLY A 427 -11.73 6.15 16.29
N GLN A 428 -12.76 6.35 15.46
CA GLN A 428 -12.91 5.70 14.14
C GLN A 428 -12.01 6.28 13.04
N ASP A 429 -11.45 7.49 13.20
CA ASP A 429 -10.61 8.13 12.18
C ASP A 429 -9.36 7.28 11.90
N GLY A 430 -8.73 7.46 10.74
CA GLY A 430 -7.56 6.65 10.36
C GLY A 430 -7.85 5.14 10.34
N GLN A 431 -9.08 4.74 9.99
CA GLN A 431 -9.55 3.34 10.01
C GLN A 431 -9.43 2.70 11.41
N GLY A 432 -10.08 3.32 12.40
CA GLY A 432 -10.09 2.82 13.79
C GLY A 432 -8.78 3.07 14.53
N ALA A 433 -8.18 4.24 14.34
CA ALA A 433 -6.90 4.61 14.97
C ALA A 433 -6.96 4.57 16.50
N GLY A 434 -8.10 4.93 17.12
CA GLY A 434 -8.26 4.85 18.59
C GLY A 434 -7.22 5.67 19.35
N TRP A 435 -6.71 5.13 20.47
CA TRP A 435 -5.60 5.75 21.21
C TRP A 435 -4.30 5.73 20.40
N THR A 436 -3.74 6.91 20.14
CA THR A 436 -2.59 7.09 19.21
C THR A 436 -1.22 7.05 19.87
N ALA A 437 -1.08 7.52 21.10
CA ALA A 437 0.22 7.60 21.80
C ALA A 437 0.12 7.23 23.29
N ALA A 438 1.16 6.56 23.80
CA ALA A 438 1.35 6.30 25.22
C ALA A 438 2.81 6.55 25.67
N ASN A 439 3.02 6.87 26.95
CA ASN A 439 4.34 7.09 27.56
C ASN A 439 5.22 8.10 26.80
N SER A 440 4.57 9.11 26.22
CA SER A 440 5.15 10.08 25.30
C SER A 440 5.20 11.49 25.91
N VAL A 441 6.09 12.34 25.43
CA VAL A 441 6.48 13.61 26.06
C VAL A 441 6.49 14.77 25.07
N PHE A 442 5.84 15.87 25.43
CA PHE A 442 6.12 17.21 24.90
C PHE A 442 7.08 17.95 25.85
N TRP A 443 8.19 18.47 25.33
CA TRP A 443 9.19 19.22 26.09
C TRP A 443 9.53 20.53 25.36
N GLN A 444 9.39 21.67 26.04
CA GLN A 444 9.68 23.01 25.48
C GLN A 444 8.99 23.27 24.12
N CYS A 445 7.77 22.74 23.94
CA CYS A 445 7.02 22.80 22.68
C CYS A 445 6.06 23.99 22.64
N ALA A 446 5.84 24.51 21.43
CA ALA A 446 4.87 25.56 21.14
C ALA A 446 3.95 25.15 19.98
N ALA A 447 2.66 25.45 20.09
CA ALA A 447 1.67 25.22 19.04
C ALA A 447 0.41 26.08 19.26
N SER A 448 -0.46 26.22 18.26
CA SER A 448 -1.77 26.84 18.47
C SER A 448 -2.60 26.07 19.51
N ARG A 449 -2.43 24.74 19.59
CA ARG A 449 -3.02 23.86 20.61
C ARG A 449 -2.10 22.69 20.94
N ILE A 450 -2.00 22.30 22.21
CA ILE A 450 -1.35 21.04 22.61
C ILE A 450 -2.41 20.15 23.25
N GLU A 451 -2.61 18.96 22.65
CA GLU A 451 -3.53 17.93 23.12
C GLU A 451 -2.72 16.80 23.76
N ASN A 452 -2.76 16.69 25.09
CA ASN A 452 -2.02 15.69 25.86
C ASN A 452 -3.00 14.90 26.73
N PHE A 453 -3.49 13.78 26.22
CA PHE A 453 -4.40 12.87 26.94
C PHE A 453 -3.65 11.66 27.51
N ALA A 454 -4.17 11.07 28.59
CA ALA A 454 -3.66 9.84 29.18
C ALA A 454 -4.52 8.62 28.79
N PRO A 455 -4.04 7.71 27.92
CA PRO A 455 -4.75 6.46 27.67
C PRO A 455 -4.83 5.60 28.95
N PRO A 456 -5.93 4.88 29.21
CA PRO A 456 -6.11 4.10 30.43
C PRO A 456 -4.92 3.17 30.73
N GLY A 457 -4.37 3.28 31.95
CA GLY A 457 -3.21 2.50 32.40
C GLY A 457 -1.84 3.04 31.95
N THR A 458 -1.78 4.19 31.27
CA THR A 458 -0.53 4.82 30.83
C THR A 458 -0.56 6.34 31.05
N GLN A 459 0.58 7.02 30.87
CA GLN A 459 0.70 8.45 31.09
C GLN A 459 1.43 9.12 29.91
N ASN A 460 0.86 10.17 29.34
CA ASN A 460 1.60 11.12 28.49
C ASN A 460 1.88 12.41 29.28
N PHE A 461 2.95 13.13 28.92
CA PHE A 461 3.49 14.23 29.69
C PHE A 461 3.76 15.47 28.83
N ALA A 462 3.64 16.66 29.42
CA ALA A 462 3.97 17.93 28.79
C ALA A 462 4.67 18.86 29.79
N PHE A 463 5.82 19.39 29.39
CA PHE A 463 6.68 20.27 30.19
C PHE A 463 7.10 21.50 29.37
N GLY A 464 7.03 22.71 29.94
CA GLY A 464 7.49 23.93 29.25
C GLY A 464 6.65 24.28 28.01
N ALA A 465 5.33 24.05 28.09
CA ALA A 465 4.44 24.04 26.93
C ALA A 465 3.74 25.40 26.72
N TRP A 466 3.70 25.89 25.47
CA TRP A 466 3.11 27.17 25.08
C TRP A 466 2.00 26.97 24.03
N ALA A 467 0.73 26.95 24.46
CA ALA A 467 -0.43 26.72 23.58
C ALA A 467 -1.77 27.02 24.27
N ALA A 468 -2.88 26.85 23.54
CA ALA A 468 -4.12 26.40 24.18
C ALA A 468 -4.00 24.92 24.58
N PHE A 469 -4.46 24.53 25.77
CA PHE A 469 -4.24 23.18 26.31
C PHE A 469 -5.51 22.33 26.32
N ALA A 470 -5.38 21.04 26.03
CA ALA A 470 -6.46 20.06 26.14
C ALA A 470 -5.94 18.68 26.57
N GLY A 471 -6.74 17.94 27.34
CA GLY A 471 -6.45 16.56 27.76
C GLY A 471 -6.01 16.42 29.22
N ASP A 472 -6.11 15.17 29.70
CA ASP A 472 -5.94 14.73 31.09
C ASP A 472 -4.56 14.11 31.38
N GLY A 473 -3.60 14.33 30.47
CA GLY A 473 -2.19 14.00 30.66
C GLY A 473 -1.52 14.78 31.81
N PHE A 474 -0.24 14.50 32.04
CA PHE A 474 0.57 15.21 33.02
C PHE A 474 1.06 16.53 32.43
N TRP A 475 0.94 17.62 33.20
CA TRP A 475 1.35 18.96 32.79
C TRP A 475 2.17 19.62 33.90
N GLU A 476 3.31 20.21 33.55
CA GLU A 476 4.11 21.05 34.45
C GLU A 476 4.77 22.22 33.68
N ASN A 477 4.98 23.36 34.36
CA ASN A 477 5.58 24.57 33.78
C ASN A 477 4.94 25.01 32.43
N VAL A 478 3.60 25.07 32.38
CA VAL A 478 2.89 25.61 31.19
C VAL A 478 3.05 27.13 31.13
N ASN A 479 3.21 27.68 29.92
CA ASN A 479 3.54 29.10 29.66
C ASN A 479 4.85 29.57 30.33
N GLU A 480 5.79 28.66 30.53
CA GLU A 480 7.11 28.93 31.11
C GLU A 480 8.21 28.32 30.22
N HIS A 481 9.45 28.80 30.37
CA HIS A 481 10.62 28.12 29.80
C HIS A 481 11.37 27.38 30.92
N ILE A 482 11.75 26.13 30.64
CA ILE A 482 12.38 25.22 31.59
C ILE A 482 13.81 24.86 31.20
N GLN A 483 14.58 24.40 32.20
CA GLN A 483 15.88 23.78 32.00
C GLN A 483 15.83 22.29 32.39
N PRO A 484 16.56 21.41 31.67
CA PRO A 484 17.38 21.69 30.48
C PRO A 484 16.53 22.06 29.26
N ARG A 485 17.05 22.91 28.37
CA ARG A 485 16.34 23.33 27.15
C ARG A 485 15.92 22.16 26.24
N SER A 486 16.70 21.08 26.19
CA SER A 486 16.36 19.84 25.48
C SER A 486 16.46 18.65 26.43
N LEU A 487 15.40 17.83 26.47
CA LEU A 487 15.41 16.57 27.20
C LEU A 487 16.30 15.53 26.49
N TYR A 488 16.21 15.42 25.17
CA TYR A 488 17.01 14.46 24.38
C TYR A 488 18.51 14.65 24.63
N PHE A 489 19.00 15.89 24.54
CA PHE A 489 20.43 16.17 24.72
C PHE A 489 20.89 16.07 26.17
N ALA A 490 20.03 16.37 27.14
CA ALA A 490 20.33 16.13 28.56
C ALA A 490 20.47 14.63 28.87
N GLN A 491 19.54 13.80 28.38
CA GLN A 491 19.62 12.34 28.49
C GLN A 491 20.85 11.78 27.76
N LEU A 492 21.17 12.30 26.58
CA LEU A 492 22.35 11.89 25.82
C LEU A 492 23.66 12.22 26.55
N ALA A 493 23.74 13.40 27.18
CA ALA A 493 24.89 13.81 27.99
C ALA A 493 25.00 13.03 29.31
N GLU A 494 23.89 12.62 29.92
CA GLU A 494 23.87 11.72 31.08
C GLU A 494 24.37 10.32 30.72
N ARG A 495 23.93 9.78 29.57
CA ARG A 495 24.31 8.44 29.11
C ARG A 495 25.73 8.32 28.57
N LEU A 496 26.24 9.36 27.91
CA LEU A 496 27.50 9.30 27.14
C LEU A 496 28.57 10.31 27.59
N GLY A 497 28.24 11.26 28.47
CA GLY A 497 29.12 12.35 28.89
C GLY A 497 28.87 13.66 28.11
N LYS A 498 29.18 14.80 28.76
CA LYS A 498 28.85 16.16 28.28
C LYS A 498 29.45 16.52 26.92
N GLN A 499 30.53 15.87 26.48
CA GLN A 499 31.17 16.12 25.19
C GLN A 499 30.25 15.88 23.98
N VAL A 500 29.20 15.06 24.11
CA VAL A 500 28.22 14.82 23.03
C VAL A 500 27.40 16.07 22.68
N LEU A 501 27.32 17.06 23.58
CA LEU A 501 26.59 18.32 23.38
C LEU A 501 27.21 19.21 22.30
N ALA A 502 28.50 19.01 21.96
CA ALA A 502 29.13 19.66 20.81
C ALA A 502 28.44 19.32 19.47
N ARG A 503 27.67 18.22 19.42
CA ARG A 503 26.89 17.77 18.25
C ARG A 503 25.44 18.25 18.27
N ALA A 504 25.01 18.99 19.28
CA ALA A 504 23.59 19.34 19.47
C ALA A 504 23.10 20.37 18.44
N PHE A 505 23.95 21.33 18.10
CA PHE A 505 23.69 22.40 17.12
C PHE A 505 22.31 23.07 17.29
N LEU A 506 21.85 23.28 18.52
CA LEU A 506 20.58 23.96 18.77
C LEU A 506 20.69 25.45 18.38
N VAL A 507 19.72 25.98 17.63
CA VAL A 507 19.55 27.42 17.36
C VAL A 507 19.73 28.20 18.68
N PRO A 508 20.72 29.11 18.80
CA PRO A 508 20.90 29.92 20.00
C PRO A 508 19.62 30.67 20.37
N LYS A 509 19.30 30.73 21.66
CA LYS A 509 18.19 31.54 22.18
C LYS A 509 18.69 32.26 23.42
N GLU A 510 18.46 33.57 23.50
CA GLU A 510 18.80 34.34 24.69
C GLU A 510 17.99 33.83 25.88
N THR A 511 18.67 33.65 27.01
CA THR A 511 18.10 33.10 28.24
C THR A 511 17.60 34.22 29.14
N GLU A 512 16.35 34.11 29.58
CA GLU A 512 15.70 34.94 30.62
C GLU A 512 15.75 36.46 30.41
N ALA A 513 14.76 36.98 29.68
CA ALA A 513 14.30 38.34 29.94
C ALA A 513 13.60 38.36 31.31
N SER A 514 14.16 39.10 32.27
CA SER A 514 13.51 39.34 33.57
C SER A 514 12.11 39.94 33.36
N SER A 515 11.11 39.50 34.14
CA SER A 515 9.79 40.15 34.19
C SER A 515 9.83 41.53 34.88
N SER A 516 11.00 41.92 35.38
CA SER A 516 11.32 43.26 35.90
C SER A 516 12.79 43.57 35.56
N PRO A 517 13.10 43.94 34.30
CA PRO A 517 14.47 44.25 33.89
C PRO A 517 14.93 45.57 34.50
N SER A 518 16.24 45.71 34.75
CA SER A 518 16.83 47.02 35.01
C SER A 518 16.69 47.95 33.80
N LEU A 519 16.86 49.26 33.96
CA LEU A 519 16.80 50.20 32.83
C LEU A 519 17.84 49.87 31.73
N GLU A 520 19.01 49.37 32.14
CA GLU A 520 20.08 48.93 31.24
C GLU A 520 19.71 47.63 30.51
N GLN A 521 19.16 46.64 31.23
CA GLN A 521 18.64 45.41 30.62
C GLN A 521 17.48 45.70 29.67
N ALA A 522 16.59 46.62 30.01
CA ALA A 522 15.48 47.03 29.15
C ALA A 522 15.99 47.73 27.88
N ALA A 523 17.00 48.60 27.98
CA ALA A 523 17.62 49.23 26.82
C ALA A 523 18.30 48.20 25.89
N ALA A 524 19.03 47.24 26.45
CA ALA A 524 19.65 46.15 25.70
C ALA A 524 18.60 45.24 25.01
N LEU A 525 17.49 44.93 25.69
CA LEU A 525 16.38 44.17 25.10
C LEU A 525 15.67 44.95 23.98
N VAL A 526 15.55 46.29 24.09
CA VAL A 526 15.02 47.14 23.02
C VAL A 526 15.97 47.16 21.81
N GLU A 527 17.28 47.32 22.02
CA GLU A 527 18.26 47.27 20.93
C GLU A 527 18.27 45.90 20.23
N GLY A 528 18.22 44.82 21.01
CA GLY A 528 18.07 43.45 20.50
C GLY A 528 16.76 43.25 19.72
N SER A 529 15.66 43.88 20.13
CA SER A 529 14.36 43.76 19.44
C SER A 529 14.32 44.35 18.03
N HIS A 530 15.31 45.17 17.65
CA HIS A 530 15.49 45.64 16.28
C HIS A 530 16.09 44.58 15.34
N GLN A 531 16.57 43.46 15.88
CA GLN A 531 17.09 42.33 15.12
C GLN A 531 16.04 41.20 15.09
N ALA A 532 15.81 40.62 13.91
CA ALA A 532 14.96 39.45 13.80
C ALA A 532 15.63 38.24 14.47
N ALA A 533 14.87 37.49 15.28
CA ALA A 533 15.34 36.22 15.83
C ALA A 533 15.68 35.24 14.69
N MET A 534 16.78 34.51 14.83
CA MET A 534 17.27 33.56 13.82
C MET A 534 16.23 32.46 13.52
N PRO A 535 15.68 32.39 12.29
CA PRO A 535 14.74 31.34 11.91
C PRO A 535 15.41 29.96 11.83
N LEU A 536 14.66 28.88 12.04
CA LEU A 536 15.20 27.53 11.86
C LEU A 536 15.63 27.26 10.40
N THR A 537 14.96 27.86 9.42
CA THR A 537 15.34 27.78 7.99
C THR A 537 16.77 28.24 7.76
N ASP A 538 17.10 29.43 8.24
CA ASP A 538 18.38 30.10 8.05
C ASP A 538 19.49 29.38 8.83
N TRP A 539 19.12 28.78 9.98
CA TRP A 539 19.99 27.88 10.69
C TRP A 539 20.25 26.60 9.88
N ILE A 540 19.25 25.98 9.28
CA ILE A 540 19.44 24.80 8.41
C ILE A 540 20.32 25.14 7.20
N ASP A 541 20.14 26.31 6.57
CA ASP A 541 20.99 26.74 5.45
C ASP A 541 22.47 26.97 5.84
N GLN A 542 22.75 27.18 7.12
CA GLN A 542 24.11 27.25 7.67
C GLN A 542 24.68 25.87 8.07
N ALA A 543 23.94 24.76 7.92
CA ALA A 543 24.37 23.44 8.35
C ALA A 543 25.69 22.98 7.70
N ALA A 544 25.88 23.25 6.40
CA ALA A 544 27.12 22.91 5.67
C ALA A 544 28.37 23.66 6.22
N LYS A 545 28.19 24.76 6.96
CA LYS A 545 29.27 25.48 7.65
C LYS A 545 29.55 24.89 9.05
N ARG A 546 28.51 24.43 9.76
CA ARG A 546 28.63 23.83 11.11
C ARG A 546 29.11 22.37 11.08
N ASN A 547 28.66 21.62 10.07
CA ASN A 547 28.90 20.19 9.90
C ASN A 547 29.21 19.93 8.40
N PRO A 548 30.42 20.27 7.92
CA PRO A 548 30.76 20.16 6.51
C PRO A 548 30.80 18.71 6.02
N ILE A 549 30.37 18.48 4.77
CA ILE A 549 30.38 17.18 4.10
C ILE A 549 31.38 17.23 2.94
N THR A 550 32.27 16.24 2.84
CA THR A 550 33.34 16.25 1.83
C THR A 550 32.80 16.08 0.40
N VAL A 551 32.86 17.16 -0.39
CA VAL A 551 32.47 17.18 -1.82
C VAL A 551 33.65 17.22 -2.78
N ALA A 552 34.88 17.38 -2.28
CA ALA A 552 36.11 17.42 -3.08
C ALA A 552 37.11 16.40 -2.56
N GLY A 553 37.57 15.48 -3.42
CA GLY A 553 38.58 14.49 -3.04
C GLY A 553 38.92 13.47 -4.13
N GLN A 554 40.21 13.42 -4.48
CA GLN A 554 40.87 12.46 -5.39
C GLN A 554 40.38 12.41 -6.85
N THR A 555 41.25 11.97 -7.76
CA THR A 555 40.93 11.72 -9.17
C THR A 555 40.13 10.41 -9.30
N VAL A 556 38.87 10.46 -8.85
CA VAL A 556 37.94 9.34 -8.87
C VAL A 556 37.21 9.30 -10.21
N LYS A 557 37.19 8.11 -10.85
CA LYS A 557 36.50 7.91 -12.13
C LYS A 557 35.01 8.25 -12.03
N SER A 558 34.48 8.83 -13.09
CA SER A 558 33.05 8.92 -13.31
C SER A 558 32.45 7.55 -13.69
N ILE A 559 31.15 7.36 -13.47
CA ILE A 559 30.44 6.16 -13.92
C ILE A 559 30.54 5.96 -15.45
N ASP A 560 30.70 7.04 -16.20
CA ASP A 560 30.86 7.02 -17.65
C ASP A 560 32.24 6.48 -18.08
N GLU A 561 33.28 6.61 -17.24
CA GLU A 561 34.63 6.04 -17.45
C GLU A 561 34.79 4.62 -16.90
N ILE A 562 33.91 4.21 -15.98
CA ILE A 562 33.81 2.82 -15.51
C ILE A 562 33.06 1.98 -16.55
N GLY A 563 32.02 2.56 -17.15
CA GLY A 563 31.14 1.91 -18.12
C GLY A 563 30.07 1.03 -17.45
N PHE A 564 28.88 1.00 -18.04
CA PHE A 564 27.80 0.10 -17.62
C PHE A 564 26.92 -0.25 -18.83
N THR A 565 26.40 -1.47 -18.86
CA THR A 565 25.49 -1.94 -19.91
C THR A 565 24.08 -2.06 -19.32
N PRO A 566 23.09 -1.25 -19.74
CA PRO A 566 21.72 -1.38 -19.27
C PRO A 566 21.10 -2.70 -19.76
N THR A 567 20.69 -3.57 -18.85
CA THR A 567 20.03 -4.83 -19.20
C THR A 567 18.59 -4.55 -19.67
N LYS A 568 18.35 -4.56 -20.99
CA LYS A 568 17.00 -4.56 -21.55
C LYS A 568 16.54 -5.99 -21.80
N ASN A 569 15.47 -6.41 -21.14
CA ASN A 569 14.83 -7.69 -21.44
C ASN A 569 13.86 -7.50 -22.62
N THR A 570 14.26 -7.93 -23.81
CA THR A 570 13.52 -7.72 -25.07
C THR A 570 12.79 -8.96 -25.57
N ASN A 571 12.70 -10.02 -24.77
CA ASN A 571 12.09 -11.28 -25.19
C ASN A 571 10.56 -11.22 -25.08
N THR A 572 9.88 -11.03 -26.21
CA THR A 572 8.42 -11.13 -26.34
C THR A 572 8.03 -12.50 -26.86
N LEU A 573 7.02 -13.13 -26.26
CA LEU A 573 6.45 -14.35 -26.81
C LEU A 573 5.67 -14.04 -28.11
N PRO A 574 5.32 -15.05 -28.91
CA PRO A 574 4.40 -14.86 -30.03
C PRO A 574 3.13 -14.13 -29.59
N ALA A 575 2.65 -13.25 -30.48
CA ALA A 575 1.42 -12.51 -30.26
C ALA A 575 0.25 -13.46 -30.01
N LEU A 576 -0.67 -13.05 -29.14
CA LEU A 576 -1.94 -13.71 -28.98
C LEU A 576 -2.73 -13.60 -30.29
N THR A 577 -3.19 -14.73 -30.83
CA THR A 577 -3.97 -14.78 -32.06
C THR A 577 -5.08 -15.80 -31.93
N ILE A 578 -6.12 -15.68 -32.77
CA ILE A 578 -7.12 -16.72 -32.93
C ILE A 578 -6.73 -17.59 -34.12
N ARG A 579 -6.62 -18.91 -33.89
CA ARG A 579 -6.44 -19.90 -34.94
C ARG A 579 -7.45 -21.03 -34.74
N ASN A 580 -8.15 -21.43 -35.81
CA ASN A 580 -9.25 -22.39 -35.76
C ASN A 580 -10.26 -22.04 -34.65
N GLY A 581 -10.58 -20.75 -34.47
CA GLY A 581 -11.42 -20.26 -33.37
C GLY A 581 -10.97 -20.69 -31.98
N ARG A 582 -9.65 -20.69 -31.72
CA ARG A 582 -9.06 -20.86 -30.38
C ARG A 582 -7.94 -19.84 -30.16
N LEU A 583 -7.77 -19.36 -28.93
CA LEU A 583 -6.70 -18.43 -28.56
C LEU A 583 -5.36 -19.17 -28.40
N VAL A 584 -4.37 -18.79 -29.21
CA VAL A 584 -3.03 -19.38 -29.25
C VAL A 584 -1.93 -18.32 -29.15
N ARG A 585 -0.76 -18.73 -28.69
CA ARG A 585 0.52 -18.02 -28.91
C ARG A 585 1.42 -18.90 -29.75
N GLY A 586 1.66 -18.49 -31.00
CA GLY A 586 2.27 -19.37 -32.00
C GLY A 586 1.30 -20.49 -32.33
N ASP A 587 1.66 -21.72 -31.96
CA ASP A 587 0.84 -22.91 -32.17
C ASP A 587 0.25 -23.48 -30.87
N ALA A 588 0.67 -23.00 -29.70
CA ALA A 588 0.21 -23.49 -28.40
C ALA A 588 -1.07 -22.79 -27.93
N LEU A 589 -2.06 -23.56 -27.46
CA LEU A 589 -3.23 -22.99 -26.76
C LEU A 589 -2.81 -22.22 -25.50
N VAL A 590 -3.49 -21.11 -25.23
CA VAL A 590 -3.39 -20.41 -23.95
C VAL A 590 -4.36 -21.05 -22.94
N THR A 591 -3.82 -21.49 -21.79
CA THR A 591 -4.56 -22.09 -20.67
C THR A 591 -4.06 -21.54 -19.33
N GLY A 592 -4.82 -21.80 -18.26
CA GLY A 592 -4.47 -21.46 -16.89
C GLY A 592 -5.60 -20.74 -16.15
N ALA A 593 -5.46 -20.62 -14.84
CA ALA A 593 -6.46 -20.03 -13.97
C ALA A 593 -6.62 -18.51 -14.18
N ARG A 594 -7.74 -17.98 -13.71
CA ARG A 594 -8.08 -16.55 -13.76
C ARG A 594 -8.05 -15.94 -12.36
N HIS A 595 -7.47 -14.76 -12.25
CA HIS A 595 -7.49 -13.96 -11.02
C HIS A 595 -8.35 -12.70 -11.22
N GLU A 596 -9.45 -12.58 -10.47
CA GLU A 596 -10.27 -11.38 -10.40
C GLU A 596 -9.73 -10.41 -9.34
N VAL A 597 -9.58 -9.14 -9.70
CA VAL A 597 -9.07 -8.11 -8.79
C VAL A 597 -10.08 -7.76 -7.68
N PRO A 598 -9.63 -7.51 -6.43
CA PRO A 598 -10.51 -7.00 -5.39
C PRO A 598 -11.10 -5.63 -5.76
N TRP A 599 -12.43 -5.52 -5.79
CA TRP A 599 -13.13 -4.28 -6.18
C TRP A 599 -12.88 -3.09 -5.21
N TRP A 600 -12.64 -3.38 -3.93
CA TRP A 600 -12.27 -2.38 -2.91
C TRP A 600 -11.58 -2.95 -1.64
N ARG A 601 -11.69 -4.24 -1.31
CA ARG A 601 -11.28 -4.79 0.01
C ARG A 601 -9.76 -4.98 0.22
N GLY A 602 -9.31 -4.71 1.47
CA GLY A 602 -7.92 -4.80 1.98
C GLY A 602 -7.66 -3.79 3.13
N SER A 603 -6.41 -3.57 3.52
CA SER A 603 -5.94 -2.37 4.25
C SER A 603 -4.41 -2.30 4.22
N ILE A 604 -3.80 -1.23 4.74
CA ILE A 604 -2.35 -1.18 4.98
C ILE A 604 -1.91 -1.87 6.29
N ARG A 605 -2.84 -2.48 7.05
CA ARG A 605 -2.51 -3.19 8.29
C ARG A 605 -1.77 -4.50 7.97
N PRO A 606 -0.74 -4.89 8.74
CA PRO A 606 0.12 -6.04 8.40
C PRO A 606 -0.62 -7.37 8.20
N HIS A 607 -1.79 -7.58 8.81
CA HIS A 607 -2.58 -8.79 8.64
C HIS A 607 -3.31 -8.85 7.29
N ASP A 608 -3.88 -7.73 6.82
CA ASP A 608 -4.54 -7.66 5.51
C ASP A 608 -3.53 -7.67 4.36
N VAL A 609 -2.38 -7.01 4.52
CA VAL A 609 -1.29 -7.02 3.53
C VAL A 609 -0.82 -8.46 3.24
N ARG A 610 -0.74 -9.32 4.27
CA ARG A 610 -0.41 -10.76 4.10
C ARG A 610 -1.50 -11.56 3.37
N ALA A 611 -2.77 -11.18 3.54
CA ALA A 611 -3.91 -11.83 2.90
C ALA A 611 -4.29 -11.21 1.55
N ALA A 612 -3.59 -10.15 1.13
CA ALA A 612 -3.94 -9.37 -0.05
C ALA A 612 -3.74 -10.17 -1.34
N LYS A 613 -4.69 -10.01 -2.26
CA LYS A 613 -4.55 -10.52 -3.64
C LYS A 613 -3.79 -9.52 -4.53
N PRO A 614 -3.20 -9.96 -5.65
CA PRO A 614 -2.57 -9.07 -6.63
C PRO A 614 -3.57 -8.05 -7.23
N HIS A 615 -3.14 -6.82 -7.50
CA HIS A 615 -4.00 -5.80 -8.09
C HIS A 615 -3.19 -4.74 -8.86
N ILE A 616 -3.36 -4.67 -10.19
CA ILE A 616 -2.51 -3.84 -11.08
C ILE A 616 -2.53 -2.34 -10.71
N THR A 617 -3.71 -1.78 -10.44
CA THR A 617 -3.91 -0.34 -10.21
C THR A 617 -4.20 0.00 -8.73
N ARG A 618 -3.71 -0.83 -7.79
CA ARG A 618 -3.80 -0.54 -6.35
C ARG A 618 -2.63 0.36 -5.97
N TYR A 619 -2.92 1.49 -5.33
CA TYR A 619 -1.89 2.40 -4.86
C TYR A 619 -1.84 2.45 -3.33
N VAL A 620 -0.64 2.30 -2.77
CA VAL A 620 -0.32 2.62 -1.38
C VAL A 620 0.85 3.60 -1.38
N PRO A 621 0.64 4.84 -0.90
CA PRO A 621 1.67 5.88 -0.88
C PRO A 621 3.00 5.39 -0.30
N GLY A 622 4.08 5.52 -1.08
CA GLY A 622 5.46 5.20 -0.68
C GLY A 622 5.80 3.72 -0.48
N ARG A 623 4.84 2.79 -0.58
CA ARG A 623 5.05 1.35 -0.34
C ARG A 623 4.83 0.53 -1.60
N VAL A 624 5.80 -0.32 -1.92
CA VAL A 624 5.77 -1.20 -3.11
C VAL A 624 6.11 -2.63 -2.72
N GLY A 625 5.24 -3.58 -3.10
CA GLY A 625 5.30 -5.00 -2.80
C GLY A 625 3.90 -5.61 -2.72
N ASN A 626 3.81 -6.95 -2.58
CA ASN A 626 2.53 -7.65 -2.48
C ASN A 626 1.66 -7.08 -1.34
N GLY A 627 0.43 -6.71 -1.68
CA GLY A 627 -0.55 -6.12 -0.75
C GLY A 627 -0.40 -4.61 -0.52
N PHE A 628 0.67 -3.99 -0.99
CA PHE A 628 0.82 -2.54 -1.13
C PHE A 628 0.57 -2.14 -2.59
N THR A 629 1.32 -1.19 -3.14
CA THR A 629 1.42 -1.02 -4.60
C THR A 629 2.16 -2.22 -5.17
N ASP A 630 1.53 -3.05 -6.00
CA ASP A 630 2.21 -4.24 -6.53
C ASP A 630 3.42 -3.86 -7.41
N ASP A 631 4.51 -4.62 -7.24
CA ASP A 631 5.65 -4.65 -8.16
C ASP A 631 5.25 -5.55 -9.33
N LEU A 632 4.96 -4.96 -10.50
CA LEU A 632 4.37 -5.70 -11.62
C LEU A 632 5.29 -6.79 -12.19
N PRO A 633 6.62 -6.61 -12.30
CA PRO A 633 7.55 -7.72 -12.57
C PRO A 633 7.39 -8.90 -11.59
N GLN A 634 7.45 -8.67 -10.27
CA GLN A 634 7.32 -9.73 -9.27
C GLN A 634 5.92 -10.36 -9.23
N MET A 635 4.87 -9.54 -9.38
CA MET A 635 3.47 -9.98 -9.45
C MET A 635 3.27 -10.93 -10.64
N THR A 636 3.78 -10.57 -11.82
CA THR A 636 3.64 -11.41 -13.02
C THR A 636 4.42 -12.71 -12.93
N ASP A 637 5.57 -12.75 -12.27
CA ASP A 637 6.27 -14.01 -11.97
C ASP A 637 5.49 -14.90 -10.98
N SER A 638 4.89 -14.31 -9.95
CA SER A 638 3.98 -15.01 -9.02
C SER A 638 2.74 -15.58 -9.71
N LEU A 639 2.18 -14.89 -10.70
CA LEU A 639 1.05 -15.38 -11.50
C LEU A 639 1.44 -16.62 -12.31
N LYS A 640 2.56 -16.56 -13.06
CA LYS A 640 3.10 -17.71 -13.80
C LYS A 640 3.35 -18.91 -12.89
N ALA A 641 4.01 -18.70 -11.76
CA ALA A 641 4.37 -19.77 -10.82
C ALA A 641 3.14 -20.49 -10.22
N ARG A 642 1.98 -19.82 -10.16
CA ARG A 642 0.70 -20.39 -9.70
C ARG A 642 -0.20 -20.88 -10.83
N HIS A 643 0.30 -20.94 -12.07
CA HIS A 643 -0.47 -21.25 -13.28
C HIS A 643 -1.73 -20.35 -13.44
N VAL A 644 -1.62 -19.09 -13.02
CA VAL A 644 -2.64 -18.05 -13.27
C VAL A 644 -2.22 -17.28 -14.51
N THR A 645 -3.03 -17.35 -15.56
CA THR A 645 -2.72 -16.77 -16.87
C THR A 645 -3.47 -15.46 -17.09
N VAL A 646 -4.65 -15.30 -16.52
CA VAL A 646 -5.51 -14.12 -16.71
C VAL A 646 -5.55 -13.26 -15.44
N VAL A 647 -5.40 -11.95 -15.59
CA VAL A 647 -5.89 -10.96 -14.62
C VAL A 647 -7.13 -10.29 -15.20
N ASP A 648 -8.25 -10.46 -14.51
CA ASP A 648 -9.56 -9.87 -14.84
C ASP A 648 -9.72 -8.58 -14.03
N HIS A 649 -9.65 -7.44 -14.74
CA HIS A 649 -9.44 -6.13 -14.15
C HIS A 649 -10.56 -5.15 -14.51
N ASN A 650 -11.13 -4.54 -13.48
CA ASN A 650 -11.98 -3.36 -13.53
C ASN A 650 -11.39 -2.27 -12.61
N TYR A 651 -11.79 -1.01 -12.81
CA TYR A 651 -11.49 0.06 -11.86
C TYR A 651 -12.22 -0.14 -10.52
N GLY A 652 -11.71 0.49 -9.46
CA GLY A 652 -12.23 0.33 -8.10
C GLY A 652 -13.70 0.73 -7.94
N LEU A 653 -14.44 0.04 -7.07
CA LEU A 653 -15.82 0.42 -6.73
C LEU A 653 -15.88 1.82 -6.12
N TRP A 654 -14.88 2.13 -5.29
CA TRP A 654 -14.64 3.42 -4.65
C TRP A 654 -13.15 3.76 -4.75
N TYR A 655 -12.81 5.03 -4.61
CA TYR A 655 -11.42 5.49 -4.59
C TYR A 655 -10.70 5.09 -3.29
N ASP A 656 -11.32 5.39 -2.14
CA ASP A 656 -10.79 5.14 -0.79
C ASP A 656 -11.74 4.27 0.06
N ARG A 657 -11.32 3.93 1.28
CA ARG A 657 -11.98 2.92 2.13
C ARG A 657 -12.94 3.44 3.17
N ARG A 658 -13.20 4.74 3.24
CA ARG A 658 -14.27 5.30 4.09
C ARG A 658 -15.65 4.74 3.74
N ARG A 659 -15.91 4.42 2.45
CA ARG A 659 -17.18 3.81 1.96
C ARG A 659 -17.38 2.33 2.31
N ASP A 660 -16.48 1.70 3.07
CA ASP A 660 -16.72 0.37 3.63
C ASP A 660 -18.01 0.33 4.49
N ASP A 661 -18.42 1.48 5.05
CA ASP A 661 -19.71 1.69 5.74
C ASP A 661 -20.95 1.50 4.85
N HIS A 662 -20.79 1.50 3.52
CA HIS A 662 -21.86 1.49 2.52
C HIS A 662 -22.84 2.67 2.68
N GLU A 663 -22.36 3.83 3.12
CA GLU A 663 -23.16 5.04 3.24
C GLU A 663 -23.19 5.92 1.99
N ARG A 664 -24.29 6.66 1.83
CA ARG A 664 -24.55 7.57 0.69
C ARG A 664 -24.33 9.05 1.02
N ILE A 665 -24.03 9.39 2.27
CA ILE A 665 -23.90 10.78 2.74
C ILE A 665 -22.56 11.40 2.30
N ARG A 666 -22.53 12.71 2.07
CA ARG A 666 -21.30 13.45 1.75
C ARG A 666 -20.29 13.30 2.89
N ARG A 667 -19.00 13.17 2.58
CA ARG A 667 -17.94 13.21 3.60
C ARG A 667 -17.70 14.65 4.09
N ILE A 668 -17.25 14.79 5.33
CA ILE A 668 -17.06 16.11 5.97
C ILE A 668 -15.74 16.77 5.58
N ASP A 669 -14.77 15.97 5.16
CA ASP A 669 -13.40 16.35 4.86
C ASP A 669 -12.76 15.39 3.82
N GLY A 670 -11.57 15.76 3.36
CA GLY A 670 -10.72 14.98 2.47
C GLY A 670 -9.90 13.86 3.14
N GLU A 671 -10.24 13.35 4.33
CA GLU A 671 -9.55 12.15 4.85
C GLU A 671 -9.63 10.99 3.83
N SER A 672 -8.71 10.04 3.86
CA SER A 672 -8.64 9.00 2.83
C SER A 672 -7.89 7.78 3.34
N TRP A 673 -8.54 6.62 3.25
CA TRP A 673 -8.01 5.38 3.83
C TRP A 673 -7.42 4.46 2.73
N PRO A 674 -6.11 4.18 2.75
CA PRO A 674 -5.45 3.33 1.77
C PRO A 674 -5.66 1.83 2.08
N PRO A 675 -5.52 0.92 1.09
CA PRO A 675 -5.11 1.18 -0.29
C PRO A 675 -6.14 1.94 -1.11
N PHE A 676 -5.65 2.79 -2.01
CA PHE A 676 -6.49 3.49 -2.99
C PHE A 676 -6.68 2.60 -4.23
N TYR A 677 -7.92 2.51 -4.69
CA TYR A 677 -8.29 1.77 -5.90
C TYR A 677 -8.54 2.80 -6.98
N GLU A 678 -7.45 3.10 -7.70
CA GLU A 678 -7.38 4.24 -8.60
C GLU A 678 -8.43 4.17 -9.72
N GLN A 679 -9.02 5.32 -10.00
CA GLN A 679 -10.02 5.50 -11.04
C GLN A 679 -9.35 5.88 -12.37
N PRO A 680 -9.93 5.58 -13.54
CA PRO A 680 -9.32 5.86 -14.84
C PRO A 680 -9.34 7.35 -15.22
N PHE A 681 -10.09 8.18 -14.49
CA PHE A 681 -10.23 9.62 -14.68
C PHE A 681 -9.37 10.40 -13.69
N ALA A 682 -8.79 11.51 -14.13
CA ALA A 682 -8.00 12.39 -13.28
C ALA A 682 -8.91 13.27 -12.39
N ARG A 683 -8.40 13.61 -11.20
CA ARG A 683 -8.94 14.68 -10.35
C ARG A 683 -8.56 16.03 -10.98
N SER A 684 -9.50 16.96 -11.05
CA SER A 684 -9.38 18.21 -11.83
C SER A 684 -8.74 19.38 -11.07
N GLY A 685 -8.57 19.24 -9.75
CA GLY A 685 -8.21 20.35 -8.85
C GLY A 685 -9.36 21.33 -8.59
N GLN A 686 -10.52 21.17 -9.22
CA GLN A 686 -11.66 22.09 -9.17
C GLN A 686 -12.80 21.54 -8.31
N ASP A 687 -13.46 22.44 -7.58
CA ASP A 687 -14.54 22.16 -6.62
C ASP A 687 -14.21 21.07 -5.58
N ALA A 688 -15.22 20.67 -4.81
CA ALA A 688 -15.23 19.46 -3.98
C ALA A 688 -16.28 18.46 -4.52
N ALA A 689 -15.91 17.20 -4.61
CA ALA A 689 -16.79 16.08 -4.91
C ALA A 689 -17.51 15.57 -3.64
N TRP A 690 -18.23 14.46 -3.73
CA TRP A 690 -18.99 13.90 -2.60
C TRP A 690 -18.12 13.29 -1.48
N ASP A 691 -16.83 13.07 -1.79
CA ASP A 691 -15.78 12.59 -0.89
C ASP A 691 -14.80 13.70 -0.43
N ASP A 692 -15.12 14.96 -0.75
CA ASP A 692 -14.40 16.21 -0.47
C ASP A 692 -13.02 16.38 -1.15
N LEU A 693 -12.57 15.37 -1.90
CA LEU A 693 -11.49 15.53 -2.89
C LEU A 693 -12.00 16.36 -4.09
N SER A 694 -11.13 16.88 -4.97
CA SER A 694 -11.63 17.65 -6.13
C SER A 694 -12.47 16.80 -7.08
N LYS A 695 -13.31 17.43 -7.89
CA LYS A 695 -14.12 16.72 -8.88
C LYS A 695 -13.24 16.07 -9.95
N TYR A 696 -13.68 14.93 -10.49
CA TYR A 696 -13.07 14.32 -11.65
C TYR A 696 -13.29 15.18 -12.92
N ASP A 697 -12.39 15.05 -13.89
CA ASP A 697 -12.68 15.40 -15.28
C ASP A 697 -12.68 14.12 -16.11
N LEU A 698 -13.84 13.76 -16.66
CA LEU A 698 -14.06 12.55 -17.45
C LEU A 698 -13.40 12.61 -18.85
N GLN A 699 -12.86 13.76 -19.25
CA GLN A 699 -12.09 13.97 -20.49
C GLN A 699 -10.58 13.98 -20.24
N HIS A 700 -10.12 14.03 -18.98
CA HIS A 700 -8.71 13.95 -18.62
C HIS A 700 -8.44 12.67 -17.82
N TYR A 701 -7.48 11.87 -18.28
CA TYR A 701 -7.30 10.51 -17.76
C TYR A 701 -6.21 10.42 -16.68
N ASN A 702 -6.37 9.48 -15.76
CA ASN A 702 -5.39 9.23 -14.70
C ASN A 702 -4.16 8.52 -15.30
N GLU A 703 -3.13 9.30 -15.63
CA GLU A 703 -1.93 8.80 -16.30
C GLU A 703 -1.28 7.62 -15.56
N TRP A 704 -1.28 7.63 -14.22
CA TRP A 704 -0.72 6.54 -13.42
C TRP A 704 -1.50 5.23 -13.58
N TYR A 705 -2.84 5.29 -13.56
CA TYR A 705 -3.71 4.12 -13.75
C TYR A 705 -3.47 3.47 -15.12
N TRP A 706 -3.42 4.28 -16.18
CA TRP A 706 -3.26 3.80 -17.55
C TRP A 706 -1.84 3.29 -17.83
N ALA A 707 -0.81 3.97 -17.31
CA ALA A 707 0.58 3.51 -17.38
C ALA A 707 0.79 2.16 -16.67
N ARG A 708 0.19 1.94 -15.50
CA ARG A 708 0.24 0.65 -14.78
C ARG A 708 -0.38 -0.49 -15.59
N LEU A 709 -1.53 -0.26 -16.23
CA LEU A 709 -2.16 -1.25 -17.09
C LEU A 709 -1.32 -1.54 -18.34
N HIS A 710 -0.74 -0.50 -18.95
CA HIS A 710 0.16 -0.65 -20.11
C HIS A 710 1.44 -1.44 -19.73
N GLU A 711 2.05 -1.15 -18.58
CA GLU A 711 3.19 -1.89 -18.02
C GLU A 711 2.83 -3.37 -17.79
N PHE A 712 1.67 -3.66 -17.19
CA PHE A 712 1.19 -5.03 -17.03
C PHE A 712 0.99 -5.74 -18.38
N ALA A 713 0.36 -5.08 -19.35
CA ALA A 713 0.12 -5.67 -20.67
C ALA A 713 1.44 -5.97 -21.43
N ALA A 714 2.46 -5.10 -21.29
CA ALA A 714 3.79 -5.33 -21.86
C ALA A 714 4.50 -6.53 -21.19
N LEU A 715 4.42 -6.63 -19.86
CA LEU A 715 4.91 -7.80 -19.13
C LEU A 715 4.13 -9.06 -19.51
N ALA A 716 2.82 -8.97 -19.75
CA ALA A 716 1.99 -10.09 -20.18
C ALA A 716 2.40 -10.61 -21.56
N ASP A 717 2.74 -9.74 -22.51
CA ASP A 717 3.28 -10.11 -23.84
C ASP A 717 4.63 -10.84 -23.73
N GLN A 718 5.48 -10.47 -22.76
CA GLN A 718 6.74 -11.16 -22.48
C GLN A 718 6.55 -12.49 -21.74
N LYS A 719 5.52 -12.59 -20.89
CA LYS A 719 5.38 -13.66 -19.90
C LYS A 719 4.33 -14.71 -20.25
N GLY A 720 3.47 -14.46 -21.24
CA GLY A 720 2.42 -15.38 -21.69
C GLY A 720 1.10 -15.19 -20.94
N LEU A 721 0.93 -14.06 -20.26
CA LEU A 721 -0.27 -13.74 -19.49
C LEU A 721 -1.29 -13.00 -20.36
N LEU A 722 -2.45 -12.69 -19.78
CA LEU A 722 -3.56 -11.96 -20.38
C LEU A 722 -4.13 -10.92 -19.40
N LEU A 723 -4.52 -9.77 -19.95
CA LEU A 723 -5.36 -8.77 -19.29
C LEU A 723 -6.77 -8.87 -19.88
N TYR A 724 -7.75 -9.24 -19.07
CA TYR A 724 -9.16 -9.00 -19.42
C TYR A 724 -9.50 -7.60 -18.92
N HIS A 725 -9.59 -6.66 -19.86
CA HIS A 725 -9.82 -5.25 -19.57
C HIS A 725 -11.33 -4.96 -19.59
N GLN A 726 -11.92 -4.81 -18.42
CA GLN A 726 -13.33 -4.45 -18.25
C GLN A 726 -13.47 -2.94 -18.42
N ASN A 727 -13.97 -2.50 -19.58
CA ASN A 727 -14.05 -1.07 -19.89
C ASN A 727 -14.92 -0.31 -18.88
N TYR A 728 -16.09 -0.85 -18.55
CA TYR A 728 -16.97 -0.30 -17.51
C TYR A 728 -17.08 -1.24 -16.30
N PHE A 729 -17.68 -0.72 -15.23
CA PHE A 729 -18.06 -1.49 -14.06
C PHE A 729 -19.51 -1.18 -13.67
N GLN A 730 -20.44 -2.04 -14.09
CA GLN A 730 -21.88 -1.80 -13.96
C GLN A 730 -22.35 -1.78 -12.49
N HIS A 731 -21.56 -2.33 -11.56
CA HIS A 731 -21.90 -2.37 -10.13
C HIS A 731 -22.06 -0.97 -9.51
N ASN A 732 -21.44 0.07 -10.10
CA ASN A 732 -21.60 1.46 -9.67
C ASN A 732 -22.99 2.07 -9.98
N ILE A 733 -23.72 1.54 -10.96
CA ILE A 733 -24.98 2.13 -11.48
C ILE A 733 -26.24 1.33 -11.12
N LEU A 734 -26.09 0.26 -10.35
CA LEU A 734 -27.15 -0.64 -9.87
C LEU A 734 -26.90 -1.10 -8.41
N GLU A 735 -27.82 -1.92 -7.89
CA GLU A 735 -27.81 -2.54 -6.55
C GLU A 735 -27.79 -1.61 -5.32
N ALA A 736 -26.90 -0.62 -5.15
CA ALA A 736 -26.84 0.18 -3.91
C ALA A 736 -26.38 1.63 -4.11
N GLY A 737 -27.03 2.56 -3.38
CA GLY A 737 -26.77 3.99 -3.51
C GLY A 737 -25.34 4.42 -3.15
N ALA A 738 -24.68 3.70 -2.24
CA ALA A 738 -23.28 3.93 -1.89
C ALA A 738 -22.30 3.64 -3.05
N HIS A 739 -22.60 2.68 -3.92
CA HIS A 739 -21.77 2.38 -5.10
C HIS A 739 -21.79 3.54 -6.12
N TYR A 740 -22.88 4.31 -6.13
CA TYR A 740 -23.06 5.49 -6.97
C TYR A 740 -22.60 6.80 -6.29
N ALA A 741 -22.56 6.84 -4.96
CA ALA A 741 -22.32 8.06 -4.19
C ALA A 741 -21.02 8.78 -4.59
N ASP A 742 -19.92 8.05 -4.70
CA ASP A 742 -18.60 8.57 -5.09
C ASP A 742 -18.19 8.15 -6.52
N PHE A 743 -19.14 7.65 -7.32
CA PHE A 743 -18.87 7.22 -8.70
C PHE A 743 -18.48 8.43 -9.56
N PRO A 744 -17.37 8.40 -10.35
CA PRO A 744 -16.90 9.57 -11.08
C PRO A 744 -17.93 10.20 -12.04
N TRP A 745 -18.78 9.39 -12.69
CA TRP A 745 -19.76 9.88 -13.66
C TRP A 745 -20.97 10.60 -13.05
N ARG A 746 -21.19 10.46 -11.74
CA ARG A 746 -22.26 11.17 -11.03
C ARG A 746 -22.04 12.69 -11.13
N THR A 747 -23.09 13.46 -11.41
CA THR A 747 -23.04 14.92 -11.60
C THR A 747 -22.36 15.66 -10.42
N ALA A 748 -22.54 15.21 -9.18
CA ALA A 748 -21.86 15.79 -8.02
C ALA A 748 -20.32 15.63 -8.02
N ASN A 749 -19.78 14.66 -8.76
CA ASN A 749 -18.39 14.20 -8.68
C ASN A 749 -17.52 14.57 -9.89
N ASN A 750 -18.07 15.19 -10.94
CA ASN A 750 -17.29 15.62 -12.11
C ASN A 750 -17.67 17.03 -12.60
N ILE A 751 -16.80 17.62 -13.43
CA ILE A 751 -16.99 18.95 -14.03
C ILE A 751 -17.63 18.90 -15.43
N ASN A 752 -17.98 17.72 -15.95
CA ASN A 752 -18.38 17.51 -17.36
C ASN A 752 -19.89 17.61 -17.61
N ALA A 753 -20.69 18.00 -16.60
CA ALA A 753 -22.14 18.15 -16.70
C ALA A 753 -22.87 16.93 -17.30
N THR A 754 -22.60 15.73 -16.75
CA THR A 754 -23.15 14.44 -17.24
C THR A 754 -24.68 14.33 -17.24
N GLY A 755 -25.39 15.25 -16.57
CA GLY A 755 -26.84 15.40 -16.67
C GLY A 755 -27.65 14.36 -15.89
N PHE A 756 -27.02 13.62 -14.96
CA PHE A 756 -27.76 12.77 -14.02
C PHE A 756 -28.46 13.61 -12.95
N PRO A 757 -29.62 13.18 -12.44
CA PRO A 757 -30.37 13.90 -11.42
C PRO A 757 -29.60 14.03 -10.09
N GLU A 758 -29.64 15.23 -9.51
CA GLU A 758 -29.08 15.53 -8.19
C GLU A 758 -30.15 16.26 -7.33
N PRO A 759 -30.41 15.83 -6.09
CA PRO A 759 -29.87 14.60 -5.47
C PRO A 759 -30.36 13.33 -6.20
N PRO A 760 -29.62 12.22 -6.14
CA PRO A 760 -30.01 10.99 -6.85
C PRO A 760 -31.27 10.39 -6.23
N SER A 761 -32.18 9.89 -7.06
CA SER A 761 -33.42 9.25 -6.62
C SER A 761 -33.15 7.85 -6.05
N TYR A 762 -32.67 7.77 -4.81
CA TYR A 762 -32.44 6.50 -4.13
C TYR A 762 -33.76 5.79 -3.78
N ALA A 763 -34.05 4.70 -4.49
CA ALA A 763 -35.25 3.90 -4.27
C ALA A 763 -35.22 3.26 -2.86
N GLY A 764 -36.25 3.53 -2.06
CA GLY A 764 -36.30 3.16 -0.64
C GLY A 764 -35.14 3.72 0.18
N ASP A 765 -34.58 4.87 -0.24
CA ASP A 765 -33.43 5.55 0.37
C ASP A 765 -32.17 4.65 0.53
N LYS A 766 -32.04 3.64 -0.33
CA LYS A 766 -30.94 2.66 -0.28
C LYS A 766 -30.46 2.14 -1.63
N ARG A 767 -31.36 2.00 -2.60
CA ARG A 767 -31.08 1.37 -3.90
C ARG A 767 -30.92 2.41 -4.98
N ILE A 768 -30.10 2.13 -6.00
CA ILE A 768 -29.92 3.01 -7.16
C ILE A 768 -30.24 2.24 -8.44
N PHE A 769 -30.87 2.92 -9.38
CA PHE A 769 -31.22 2.42 -10.71
C PHE A 769 -30.98 3.56 -11.69
N ILE A 770 -29.75 3.66 -12.22
CA ILE A 770 -29.35 4.73 -13.15
C ILE A 770 -28.78 4.17 -14.47
N ALA A 771 -28.81 2.84 -14.64
CA ALA A 771 -28.25 2.15 -15.79
C ALA A 771 -28.98 2.49 -17.11
N ASP A 772 -30.28 2.74 -17.09
CA ASP A 772 -31.06 3.19 -18.23
C ASP A 772 -30.56 4.54 -18.77
N GLN A 773 -30.32 5.49 -17.87
CA GLN A 773 -29.78 6.81 -18.18
C GLN A 773 -28.29 6.77 -18.52
N PHE A 774 -27.51 5.90 -17.87
CA PHE A 774 -26.08 5.74 -18.16
C PHE A 774 -25.85 5.14 -19.55
N TYR A 775 -26.66 4.17 -19.94
CA TYR A 775 -26.59 3.56 -21.27
C TYR A 775 -27.43 4.28 -22.34
N ASP A 776 -28.04 5.44 -22.03
CA ASP A 776 -28.77 6.26 -23.00
C ASP A 776 -27.80 7.07 -23.89
N ILE A 777 -27.67 6.61 -25.13
CA ILE A 777 -26.91 7.25 -26.22
C ILE A 777 -27.70 8.35 -26.96
N GLY A 778 -28.94 8.64 -26.58
CA GLY A 778 -29.71 9.78 -27.08
C GLY A 778 -29.21 11.12 -26.54
N ASN A 779 -28.65 11.14 -25.33
CA ASN A 779 -27.97 12.30 -24.78
C ASN A 779 -26.60 12.52 -25.46
N ALA A 780 -26.47 13.60 -26.25
CA ALA A 780 -25.27 13.90 -27.01
C ALA A 780 -24.01 14.09 -26.15
N GLY A 781 -24.13 14.72 -24.97
CA GLY A 781 -23.01 14.94 -24.06
C GLY A 781 -22.49 13.63 -23.46
N ARG A 782 -23.39 12.80 -22.91
CA ARG A 782 -23.03 11.45 -22.42
C ARG A 782 -22.44 10.58 -23.53
N LYS A 783 -23.05 10.57 -24.72
CA LYS A 783 -22.55 9.82 -25.87
C LYS A 783 -21.11 10.22 -26.24
N ALA A 784 -20.79 11.52 -26.21
CA ALA A 784 -19.43 12.01 -26.45
C ALA A 784 -18.43 11.52 -25.39
N LEU A 785 -18.80 11.58 -24.11
CA LEU A 785 -17.98 11.07 -23.00
C LEU A 785 -17.75 9.56 -23.09
N HIS A 786 -18.80 8.76 -23.36
CA HIS A 786 -18.65 7.31 -23.58
C HIS A 786 -17.75 7.01 -24.78
N ARG A 787 -17.92 7.73 -25.90
CA ARG A 787 -17.05 7.59 -27.07
C ARG A 787 -15.59 7.86 -26.71
N ALA A 788 -15.30 8.98 -26.06
CA ALA A 788 -13.94 9.35 -25.67
C ALA A 788 -13.31 8.28 -24.76
N TYR A 789 -14.05 7.86 -23.73
CA TYR A 789 -13.58 6.85 -22.78
C TYR A 789 -13.35 5.48 -23.43
N ILE A 790 -14.27 4.98 -24.28
CA ILE A 790 -14.06 3.73 -25.03
C ILE A 790 -12.80 3.82 -25.89
N ARG A 791 -12.55 4.97 -26.52
CA ARG A 791 -11.34 5.15 -27.35
C ARG A 791 -10.07 5.23 -26.52
N GLN A 792 -10.10 5.84 -25.33
CA GLN A 792 -8.97 5.78 -24.38
C GLN A 792 -8.66 4.32 -23.99
N CYS A 793 -9.67 3.50 -23.74
CA CYS A 793 -9.49 2.08 -23.45
C CYS A 793 -8.81 1.30 -24.58
N LEU A 794 -8.92 1.75 -25.84
CA LEU A 794 -8.28 1.12 -27.00
C LEU A 794 -6.88 1.73 -27.25
N ASP A 795 -6.78 3.06 -27.24
CA ASP A 795 -5.55 3.82 -27.48
C ASP A 795 -4.45 3.45 -26.48
N ASN A 796 -4.78 3.19 -25.20
CA ASN A 796 -3.77 2.82 -24.19
C ASN A 796 -3.04 1.49 -24.48
N PHE A 797 -3.67 0.56 -25.19
CA PHE A 797 -3.11 -0.77 -25.48
C PHE A 797 -2.80 -0.98 -26.97
N ALA A 798 -2.77 0.11 -27.76
CA ALA A 798 -2.56 0.06 -29.21
C ALA A 798 -1.23 -0.64 -29.57
N GLY A 799 -1.31 -1.87 -30.07
CA GLY A 799 -0.16 -2.69 -30.46
C GLY A 799 0.31 -3.72 -29.42
N GLN A 800 -0.36 -3.85 -28.26
CA GLN A 800 -0.12 -4.93 -27.29
C GLN A 800 -1.05 -6.11 -27.58
N SER A 801 -0.55 -7.34 -27.54
CA SER A 801 -1.35 -8.52 -27.93
C SER A 801 -2.08 -9.18 -26.77
N SER A 802 -1.66 -8.91 -25.54
CA SER A 802 -2.16 -9.59 -24.33
C SER A 802 -3.48 -9.06 -23.78
N VAL A 803 -4.12 -8.10 -24.45
CA VAL A 803 -5.30 -7.40 -23.92
C VAL A 803 -6.55 -7.85 -24.65
N ILE A 804 -7.53 -8.32 -23.89
CA ILE A 804 -8.87 -8.65 -24.37
C ILE A 804 -9.84 -7.60 -23.83
N GLN A 805 -10.56 -6.94 -24.73
CA GLN A 805 -11.49 -5.86 -24.41
C GLN A 805 -12.87 -6.42 -24.09
N PHE A 806 -13.36 -6.14 -22.89
CA PHE A 806 -14.70 -6.49 -22.43
C PHE A 806 -15.53 -5.22 -22.24
N ILE A 807 -16.84 -5.30 -22.47
CA ILE A 807 -17.71 -4.13 -22.31
C ILE A 807 -17.81 -3.69 -20.84
N SER A 808 -18.10 -4.59 -19.89
CA SER A 808 -18.18 -4.24 -18.47
C SER A 808 -18.11 -5.47 -17.58
N ALA A 809 -17.48 -5.29 -16.41
CA ALA A 809 -17.73 -6.16 -15.27
C ALA A 809 -19.21 -6.04 -14.87
N GLU A 810 -19.85 -7.20 -14.66
CA GLU A 810 -21.27 -7.40 -14.37
C GLU A 810 -22.25 -6.85 -15.44
N TYR A 811 -21.91 -6.87 -16.73
CA TYR A 811 -22.82 -6.36 -17.78
C TYR A 811 -24.15 -7.15 -17.91
N THR A 812 -25.25 -6.49 -17.56
CA THR A 812 -26.64 -6.88 -17.88
C THR A 812 -27.39 -5.73 -18.56
N GLY A 813 -26.63 -4.81 -19.16
CA GLY A 813 -27.13 -3.64 -19.87
C GLY A 813 -27.85 -3.97 -21.19
N PRO A 814 -28.37 -2.95 -21.89
CA PRO A 814 -29.21 -3.12 -23.07
C PRO A 814 -28.38 -3.41 -24.34
N LEU A 815 -29.03 -3.99 -25.35
CA LEU A 815 -28.45 -4.31 -26.66
C LEU A 815 -27.87 -3.09 -27.38
N HIS A 816 -28.59 -1.96 -27.40
CA HIS A 816 -28.20 -0.77 -28.18
C HIS A 816 -26.88 -0.15 -27.71
N PHE A 817 -26.51 -0.33 -26.44
CA PHE A 817 -25.25 0.16 -25.91
C PHE A 817 -24.08 -0.76 -26.28
N VAL A 818 -24.31 -2.08 -26.43
CA VAL A 818 -23.31 -3.00 -27.00
C VAL A 818 -23.07 -2.68 -28.47
N GLN A 819 -24.13 -2.40 -29.24
CA GLN A 819 -24.03 -1.96 -30.63
C GLN A 819 -23.22 -0.67 -30.75
N PHE A 820 -23.49 0.33 -29.91
CA PHE A 820 -22.70 1.57 -29.85
C PHE A 820 -21.24 1.33 -29.45
N TRP A 821 -20.97 0.47 -28.47
CA TRP A 821 -19.61 0.12 -28.06
C TRP A 821 -18.80 -0.51 -29.20
N LEU A 822 -19.40 -1.46 -29.91
CA LEU A 822 -18.82 -2.08 -31.10
C LEU A 822 -18.63 -1.08 -32.25
N ASP A 823 -19.58 -0.19 -32.51
CA ASP A 823 -19.43 0.87 -33.52
C ASP A 823 -18.24 1.78 -33.23
N VAL A 824 -18.04 2.20 -31.97
CA VAL A 824 -16.88 3.01 -31.56
C VAL A 824 -15.56 2.24 -31.75
N ILE A 825 -15.53 0.94 -31.47
CA ILE A 825 -14.36 0.08 -31.71
C ILE A 825 -14.07 0.01 -33.21
N GLY A 826 -15.03 -0.43 -34.04
CA GLY A 826 -14.81 -0.59 -35.48
C GLY A 826 -14.45 0.73 -36.19
N GLU A 827 -14.92 1.87 -35.69
CA GLU A 827 -14.45 3.19 -36.14
C GLU A 827 -12.99 3.45 -35.75
N TRP A 828 -12.61 3.20 -34.50
CA TRP A 828 -11.22 3.32 -34.04
C TRP A 828 -10.28 2.40 -34.84
N GLU A 829 -10.69 1.16 -35.13
CA GLU A 829 -9.86 0.22 -35.89
C GLU A 829 -9.60 0.70 -37.32
N ARG A 830 -10.65 1.18 -38.01
CA ARG A 830 -10.54 1.77 -39.36
C ARG A 830 -9.68 3.03 -39.38
N GLU A 831 -9.78 3.87 -38.35
CA GLU A 831 -9.02 5.12 -38.25
C GLU A 831 -7.55 4.90 -37.88
N LYS A 832 -7.23 3.88 -37.07
CA LYS A 832 -5.87 3.62 -36.56
C LYS A 832 -5.09 2.56 -37.34
N GLY A 833 -5.77 1.73 -38.14
CA GLY A 833 -5.14 0.58 -38.80
C GLY A 833 -4.63 -0.45 -37.79
N LYS A 834 -5.37 -0.64 -36.69
CA LYS A 834 -5.08 -1.55 -35.57
C LYS A 834 -6.36 -2.30 -35.23
N ASN A 835 -6.24 -3.56 -34.84
CA ASN A 835 -7.38 -4.33 -34.37
C ASN A 835 -7.31 -4.46 -32.84
N ALA A 836 -8.45 -4.39 -32.18
CA ALA A 836 -8.61 -4.77 -30.78
C ALA A 836 -9.13 -6.20 -30.71
N LEU A 837 -8.78 -6.94 -29.65
CA LEU A 837 -9.31 -8.30 -29.45
C LEU A 837 -10.58 -8.21 -28.59
N VAL A 838 -11.74 -8.38 -29.20
CA VAL A 838 -13.06 -8.02 -28.63
C VAL A 838 -13.80 -9.23 -28.08
N ALA A 839 -14.16 -9.19 -26.79
CA ALA A 839 -14.94 -10.23 -26.12
C ALA A 839 -16.38 -9.78 -25.79
N LEU A 840 -17.34 -10.47 -26.40
CA LEU A 840 -18.77 -10.31 -26.15
C LEU A 840 -19.17 -11.09 -24.89
N SER A 841 -19.15 -10.41 -23.75
CA SER A 841 -19.58 -10.92 -22.45
C SER A 841 -20.84 -10.22 -21.97
N THR A 842 -22.01 -10.78 -22.29
CA THR A 842 -23.33 -10.17 -22.03
C THR A 842 -24.34 -11.24 -21.60
N THR A 843 -25.61 -10.87 -21.39
CA THR A 843 -26.72 -11.82 -21.26
C THR A 843 -26.97 -12.55 -22.58
N LYS A 844 -27.56 -13.77 -22.55
CA LYS A 844 -27.69 -14.62 -23.75
C LYS A 844 -28.50 -13.97 -24.87
N ASP A 845 -29.59 -13.28 -24.52
CA ASP A 845 -30.44 -12.56 -25.46
C ASP A 845 -29.69 -11.46 -26.23
N VAL A 846 -28.86 -10.69 -25.53
CA VAL A 846 -28.01 -9.64 -26.12
C VAL A 846 -26.87 -10.26 -26.92
N GLN A 847 -26.25 -11.33 -26.41
CA GLN A 847 -25.18 -12.06 -27.08
C GLN A 847 -25.64 -12.64 -28.42
N ASP A 848 -26.76 -13.36 -28.45
CA ASP A 848 -27.32 -13.97 -29.65
C ASP A 848 -27.77 -12.90 -30.66
N ALA A 849 -28.36 -11.79 -30.19
CA ALA A 849 -28.78 -10.69 -31.06
C ALA A 849 -27.60 -9.98 -31.74
N ILE A 850 -26.46 -9.81 -31.06
CA ILE A 850 -25.22 -9.26 -31.65
C ILE A 850 -24.61 -10.22 -32.66
N LEU A 851 -24.58 -11.53 -32.35
CA LEU A 851 -23.99 -12.54 -33.24
C LEU A 851 -24.85 -12.83 -34.48
N ALA A 852 -26.15 -12.59 -34.41
CA ALA A 852 -27.08 -12.71 -35.53
C ALA A 852 -27.00 -11.54 -36.54
N ASP A 853 -26.45 -10.38 -36.15
CA ASP A 853 -26.24 -9.24 -37.04
C ASP A 853 -24.81 -9.26 -37.63
N PRO A 854 -24.63 -9.51 -38.93
CA PRO A 854 -23.31 -9.60 -39.55
C PRO A 854 -22.43 -8.35 -39.37
N LYS A 855 -23.03 -7.16 -39.20
CA LYS A 855 -22.28 -5.91 -38.96
C LYS A 855 -21.51 -5.98 -37.63
N TYR A 856 -22.19 -6.43 -36.56
CA TYR A 856 -21.61 -6.48 -35.22
C TYR A 856 -20.86 -7.79 -34.96
N ALA A 857 -21.33 -8.91 -35.52
CA ALA A 857 -20.63 -10.19 -35.46
C ALA A 857 -19.23 -10.14 -36.12
N ALA A 858 -19.01 -9.26 -37.10
CA ALA A 858 -17.69 -9.02 -37.69
C ALA A 858 -16.71 -8.27 -36.77
N LEU A 859 -17.20 -7.61 -35.72
CA LEU A 859 -16.43 -6.85 -34.73
C LEU A 859 -16.26 -7.61 -33.39
N VAL A 860 -16.61 -8.89 -33.38
CA VAL A 860 -16.50 -9.78 -32.20
C VAL A 860 -15.60 -10.95 -32.53
N ASP A 861 -14.43 -11.01 -31.88
CA ASP A 861 -13.47 -12.10 -32.01
C ASP A 861 -13.79 -13.27 -31.06
N ILE A 862 -14.32 -12.93 -29.88
CA ILE A 862 -14.48 -13.83 -28.74
C ILE A 862 -15.91 -13.78 -28.21
N ILE A 863 -16.48 -14.95 -27.96
CA ILE A 863 -17.77 -15.15 -27.30
C ILE A 863 -17.50 -15.58 -25.86
N ASP A 864 -18.01 -14.86 -24.85
CA ASP A 864 -17.79 -15.21 -23.43
C ASP A 864 -19.08 -15.63 -22.71
N ILE A 865 -19.17 -16.91 -22.35
CA ILE A 865 -20.27 -17.47 -21.57
C ILE A 865 -20.05 -17.12 -20.09
N ARG A 866 -20.64 -16.01 -19.65
CA ARG A 866 -20.41 -15.44 -18.30
C ARG A 866 -21.68 -15.09 -17.52
N TYR A 867 -22.60 -14.34 -18.13
CA TYR A 867 -23.83 -13.87 -17.46
C TYR A 867 -25.05 -14.77 -17.71
N TRP A 868 -24.81 -15.94 -18.29
CA TRP A 868 -25.77 -17.00 -18.52
C TRP A 868 -25.04 -18.37 -18.50
N HIS A 869 -25.74 -19.48 -18.24
CA HIS A 869 -25.15 -20.83 -18.33
C HIS A 869 -26.18 -21.96 -18.54
N ARG A 870 -25.74 -23.05 -19.16
CA ARG A 870 -26.47 -24.32 -19.31
C ARG A 870 -26.53 -25.06 -17.96
N ARG A 871 -27.73 -25.31 -17.44
CA ARG A 871 -27.92 -26.12 -16.22
C ARG A 871 -27.77 -27.61 -16.50
N GLU A 872 -27.57 -28.40 -15.45
CA GLU A 872 -27.48 -29.88 -15.54
C GLU A 872 -28.66 -30.54 -16.28
N ASN A 873 -29.87 -29.99 -16.12
CA ASN A 873 -31.09 -30.50 -16.76
C ASN A 873 -31.30 -30.05 -18.22
N GLY A 874 -30.27 -29.48 -18.86
CA GLY A 874 -30.32 -29.01 -20.24
C GLY A 874 -31.00 -27.65 -20.47
N THR A 875 -31.63 -27.05 -19.46
CA THR A 875 -32.23 -25.70 -19.57
C THR A 875 -31.20 -24.60 -19.30
N ASP A 876 -31.33 -23.44 -19.92
CA ASP A 876 -30.44 -22.29 -19.66
C ASP A 876 -30.91 -21.43 -18.48
N TYR A 877 -29.98 -21.03 -17.62
CA TYR A 877 -30.08 -19.80 -16.85
C TYR A 877 -29.66 -18.66 -17.76
N ALA A 878 -30.65 -17.98 -18.34
CA ALA A 878 -30.48 -16.82 -19.20
C ALA A 878 -31.31 -15.66 -18.63
N PRO A 879 -30.68 -14.74 -17.87
CA PRO A 879 -31.22 -13.42 -17.60
C PRO A 879 -31.43 -12.64 -18.90
N GLU A 880 -32.44 -11.76 -18.93
CA GLU A 880 -32.63 -10.81 -20.04
C GLU A 880 -31.81 -9.53 -19.81
N GLY A 881 -31.23 -8.98 -20.88
CA GLY A 881 -30.50 -7.73 -20.87
C GLY A 881 -31.41 -6.49 -20.79
N GLY A 882 -30.84 -5.37 -20.37
CA GLY A 882 -31.52 -4.06 -20.35
C GLY A 882 -32.66 -3.93 -19.32
N LYS A 883 -32.82 -4.88 -18.39
CA LYS A 883 -33.86 -4.85 -17.35
C LYS A 883 -33.51 -4.05 -16.10
N ASN A 884 -32.35 -3.39 -16.08
CA ASN A 884 -31.83 -2.60 -14.95
C ASN A 884 -31.70 -3.42 -13.64
N LEU A 885 -31.27 -4.67 -13.74
CA LEU A 885 -31.03 -5.57 -12.60
C LEU A 885 -29.59 -6.09 -12.64
N ALA A 886 -28.86 -5.98 -11.53
CA ALA A 886 -27.53 -6.57 -11.41
C ALA A 886 -27.60 -8.11 -11.46
N PRO A 887 -26.51 -8.84 -11.81
CA PRO A 887 -26.50 -10.31 -11.85
C PRO A 887 -27.02 -10.95 -10.56
N ARG A 888 -26.68 -10.39 -9.39
CA ARG A 888 -27.18 -10.84 -8.08
C ARG A 888 -28.68 -10.62 -7.88
N GLN A 889 -29.29 -9.65 -8.55
CA GLN A 889 -30.74 -9.44 -8.51
C GLN A 889 -31.45 -10.43 -9.44
N HIS A 890 -30.93 -10.67 -10.65
CA HIS A 890 -31.44 -11.73 -11.53
C HIS A 890 -31.38 -13.12 -10.86
N ALA A 891 -30.28 -13.44 -10.17
CA ALA A 891 -30.12 -14.69 -9.43
C ALA A 891 -31.12 -14.89 -8.26
N ARG A 892 -31.79 -13.83 -7.79
CA ARG A 892 -32.85 -13.90 -6.76
C ARG A 892 -34.24 -14.14 -7.37
N ILE A 893 -34.49 -13.76 -8.62
CA ILE A 893 -35.79 -13.92 -9.30
C ILE A 893 -35.84 -15.17 -10.20
N GLN A 894 -34.71 -15.61 -10.75
CA GLN A 894 -34.60 -16.78 -11.61
C GLN A 894 -33.66 -17.80 -10.98
N LYS A 895 -34.11 -19.06 -10.87
CA LYS A 895 -33.32 -20.15 -10.27
C LYS A 895 -32.02 -20.36 -11.07
N VAL A 896 -30.88 -20.03 -10.47
CA VAL A 896 -29.54 -20.17 -11.06
C VAL A 896 -29.29 -21.63 -11.50
N GLY A 897 -29.56 -22.59 -10.62
CA GLY A 897 -29.35 -24.01 -10.88
C GLY A 897 -27.87 -24.44 -10.83
N LYS A 898 -27.64 -25.75 -10.82
CA LYS A 898 -26.31 -26.36 -10.89
C LYS A 898 -25.83 -26.49 -12.34
N VAL A 899 -24.53 -26.62 -12.51
CA VAL A 899 -23.84 -27.00 -13.74
C VAL A 899 -23.13 -28.34 -13.55
N SER A 900 -22.86 -29.05 -14.65
CA SER A 900 -22.03 -30.26 -14.68
C SER A 900 -21.06 -30.19 -15.85
N PHE A 901 -20.10 -31.12 -15.90
CA PHE A 901 -19.17 -31.28 -17.03
C PHE A 901 -19.91 -31.27 -18.37
N ASN A 902 -20.97 -32.07 -18.49
CA ASN A 902 -21.76 -32.15 -19.72
C ASN A 902 -22.50 -30.84 -20.04
N SER A 903 -22.98 -30.09 -19.04
CA SER A 903 -23.69 -28.82 -19.31
C SER A 903 -22.72 -27.73 -19.78
N VAL A 904 -21.54 -27.63 -19.16
CA VAL A 904 -20.45 -26.74 -19.60
C VAL A 904 -19.94 -27.12 -21.00
N TYR A 905 -19.67 -28.40 -21.24
CA TYR A 905 -19.22 -28.91 -22.54
C TYR A 905 -20.20 -28.53 -23.67
N ASN A 906 -21.50 -28.80 -23.48
CA ASN A 906 -22.50 -28.49 -24.51
C ASN A 906 -22.75 -26.98 -24.68
N ALA A 907 -22.58 -26.17 -23.63
CA ALA A 907 -22.68 -24.70 -23.76
C ALA A 907 -21.56 -24.14 -24.65
N VAL A 908 -20.32 -24.58 -24.43
CA VAL A 908 -19.16 -24.15 -25.24
C VAL A 908 -19.24 -24.72 -26.65
N LEU A 909 -19.58 -26.01 -26.80
CA LEU A 909 -19.62 -26.69 -28.09
C LEU A 909 -20.67 -26.10 -29.04
N GLU A 910 -21.81 -25.62 -28.52
CA GLU A 910 -22.87 -24.98 -29.32
C GLU A 910 -22.35 -23.75 -30.06
N TYR A 911 -21.77 -22.78 -29.35
CA TYR A 911 -21.20 -21.59 -29.99
C TYR A 911 -19.98 -21.93 -30.82
N LYS A 912 -19.19 -22.93 -30.41
CA LYS A 912 -18.04 -23.38 -31.21
C LYS A 912 -18.46 -23.97 -32.56
N LYS A 913 -19.58 -24.71 -32.62
CA LYS A 913 -20.14 -25.23 -33.88
C LYS A 913 -20.80 -24.13 -34.72
N ASN A 914 -21.46 -23.16 -34.09
CA ASN A 914 -22.17 -22.08 -34.78
C ASN A 914 -21.22 -20.99 -35.31
N TYR A 915 -20.10 -20.73 -34.63
CA TYR A 915 -19.12 -19.68 -34.94
C TYR A 915 -17.68 -20.25 -34.87
N PRO A 916 -17.33 -21.20 -35.77
CA PRO A 916 -16.07 -21.95 -35.68
C PRO A 916 -14.80 -21.09 -35.80
N GLU A 917 -14.90 -19.91 -36.40
CA GLU A 917 -13.83 -18.93 -36.54
C GLU A 917 -13.56 -18.11 -35.26
N LYS A 918 -14.54 -18.00 -34.36
CA LYS A 918 -14.45 -17.24 -33.11
C LYS A 918 -13.93 -18.10 -31.97
N ALA A 919 -13.23 -17.47 -31.03
CA ALA A 919 -12.84 -18.15 -29.79
C ALA A 919 -13.99 -18.11 -28.77
N VAL A 920 -14.19 -19.19 -28.03
CA VAL A 920 -15.25 -19.29 -27.01
C VAL A 920 -14.59 -19.39 -25.63
N LEU A 921 -14.95 -18.46 -24.74
CA LEU A 921 -14.59 -18.46 -23.32
C LEU A 921 -15.77 -18.95 -22.48
N TYR A 922 -15.48 -19.45 -21.29
CA TYR A 922 -16.48 -19.80 -20.28
C TYR A 922 -16.02 -19.28 -18.92
N ASN A 923 -16.61 -18.17 -18.49
CA ASN A 923 -16.32 -17.49 -17.21
C ASN A 923 -17.50 -17.52 -16.22
N ALA A 924 -18.55 -18.28 -16.53
CA ALA A 924 -19.72 -18.52 -15.68
C ALA A 924 -19.46 -19.57 -14.58
N ASN A 925 -20.52 -19.92 -13.84
CA ASN A 925 -20.46 -20.92 -12.76
C ASN A 925 -19.83 -22.24 -13.24
N GLY A 926 -18.89 -22.77 -12.45
CA GLY A 926 -18.19 -24.03 -12.71
C GLY A 926 -17.00 -23.96 -13.67
N ALA A 927 -16.58 -22.78 -14.14
CA ALA A 927 -15.49 -22.63 -15.10
C ALA A 927 -14.19 -23.37 -14.72
N GLU A 928 -13.72 -23.22 -13.47
CA GLU A 928 -12.53 -23.93 -12.97
C GLU A 928 -12.81 -25.40 -12.69
N GLN A 929 -13.97 -25.71 -12.09
CA GLN A 929 -14.39 -27.06 -11.69
C GLN A 929 -14.59 -27.99 -12.89
N HIS A 930 -14.91 -27.44 -14.06
CA HIS A 930 -15.15 -28.16 -15.30
C HIS A 930 -14.23 -27.65 -16.43
N ALA A 931 -13.02 -27.20 -16.11
CA ALA A 931 -12.07 -26.67 -17.10
C ALA A 931 -11.84 -27.63 -18.28
N TRP A 932 -11.68 -28.94 -18.02
CA TRP A 932 -11.55 -29.92 -19.10
C TRP A 932 -12.77 -29.96 -20.04
N ALA A 933 -13.98 -29.70 -19.56
CA ALA A 933 -15.17 -29.59 -20.40
C ALA A 933 -15.04 -28.42 -21.39
N VAL A 934 -14.50 -27.28 -20.94
CA VAL A 934 -14.25 -26.11 -21.78
C VAL A 934 -13.21 -26.44 -22.86
N LEU A 935 -12.05 -27.00 -22.48
CA LEU A 935 -10.97 -27.33 -23.42
C LEU A 935 -11.41 -28.35 -24.48
N LEU A 936 -12.12 -29.41 -24.06
CA LEU A 936 -12.55 -30.52 -24.92
C LEU A 936 -13.74 -30.13 -25.82
N ALA A 937 -14.57 -29.16 -25.41
CA ALA A 937 -15.63 -28.60 -26.24
C ALA A 937 -15.14 -27.62 -27.32
N GLY A 938 -13.84 -27.32 -27.36
CA GLY A 938 -13.26 -26.36 -28.31
C GLY A 938 -13.04 -24.96 -27.75
N GLY A 939 -13.25 -24.73 -26.46
CA GLY A 939 -13.05 -23.46 -25.78
C GLY A 939 -11.58 -23.06 -25.61
N SER A 940 -11.39 -21.81 -25.21
CA SER A 940 -10.09 -21.13 -25.02
C SER A 940 -9.88 -20.68 -23.58
N VAL A 941 -8.62 -20.46 -23.18
CA VAL A 941 -8.23 -19.94 -21.85
C VAL A 941 -8.87 -20.74 -20.70
N SER A 942 -8.86 -22.07 -20.88
CA SER A 942 -9.38 -23.00 -19.89
C SER A 942 -8.43 -23.14 -18.71
N ALA A 943 -8.97 -23.18 -17.49
CA ALA A 943 -8.23 -23.36 -16.23
C ALA A 943 -7.80 -24.82 -15.96
N VAL A 944 -7.37 -25.55 -16.99
CA VAL A 944 -6.71 -26.86 -16.83
C VAL A 944 -5.37 -26.68 -16.10
N PRO A 945 -4.87 -27.71 -15.38
CA PRO A 945 -3.54 -27.65 -14.77
C PRO A 945 -2.43 -27.50 -15.83
N ALA A 946 -1.20 -27.22 -15.39
CA ALA A 946 -0.04 -27.20 -16.29
C ALA A 946 0.16 -28.57 -16.96
N LEU A 947 0.24 -28.60 -18.29
CA LEU A 947 0.27 -29.81 -19.10
C LEU A 947 1.69 -30.07 -19.67
N PRO A 948 2.02 -31.33 -20.04
CA PRO A 948 3.31 -31.64 -20.64
C PRO A 948 3.54 -30.94 -21.98
N ASP A 949 4.81 -30.61 -22.26
CA ASP A 949 5.26 -29.96 -23.49
C ASP A 949 4.73 -30.66 -24.75
N GLY A 950 4.29 -29.86 -25.73
CA GLY A 950 3.71 -30.36 -26.99
C GLY A 950 2.22 -30.73 -26.90
N PHE A 951 1.63 -30.84 -25.71
CA PHE A 951 0.20 -31.17 -25.58
C PHE A 951 -0.68 -30.02 -26.11
N LEU A 952 -0.41 -28.78 -25.65
CA LEU A 952 -1.22 -27.60 -25.99
C LEU A 952 -1.11 -27.23 -27.47
N GLU A 953 0.06 -27.47 -28.07
CA GLU A 953 0.30 -27.38 -29.51
C GLU A 953 -0.51 -28.42 -30.27
N ALA A 954 -0.48 -29.69 -29.82
CA ALA A 954 -1.21 -30.77 -30.46
C ALA A 954 -2.74 -30.57 -30.41
N VAL A 955 -3.29 -30.17 -29.26
CA VAL A 955 -4.76 -29.95 -29.13
C VAL A 955 -5.26 -28.67 -29.78
N SER A 956 -4.39 -27.71 -30.13
CA SER A 956 -4.79 -26.46 -30.81
C SER A 956 -5.50 -26.69 -32.15
N GLY A 957 -5.13 -27.76 -32.85
CA GLY A 957 -5.69 -28.15 -34.14
C GLY A 957 -6.65 -29.36 -34.07
N MET A 958 -7.06 -29.78 -32.88
CA MET A 958 -8.02 -30.87 -32.71
C MET A 958 -9.45 -30.34 -32.56
N GLU A 959 -10.39 -31.06 -33.16
CA GLU A 959 -11.82 -30.78 -33.07
C GLU A 959 -12.55 -31.76 -32.14
N PRO A 960 -13.64 -31.35 -31.48
CA PRO A 960 -14.49 -32.25 -30.69
C PRO A 960 -15.16 -33.29 -31.58
N ALA A 961 -15.15 -34.56 -31.16
CA ALA A 961 -15.73 -35.66 -31.92
C ALA A 961 -16.57 -36.62 -31.06
N ASP A 962 -17.64 -37.13 -31.66
CA ASP A 962 -18.49 -38.16 -31.05
C ASP A 962 -17.89 -39.56 -31.25
N LEU A 963 -17.85 -40.36 -30.19
CA LEU A 963 -17.46 -41.78 -30.28
C LEU A 963 -18.54 -42.59 -30.98
N LYS A 964 -18.20 -43.23 -32.11
CA LYS A 964 -19.12 -44.09 -32.87
C LYS A 964 -19.70 -45.18 -31.97
N GLY A 965 -21.01 -45.11 -31.72
CA GLY A 965 -21.75 -46.03 -30.85
C GLY A 965 -22.36 -45.38 -29.60
N GLN A 966 -21.91 -44.17 -29.22
CA GLN A 966 -22.52 -43.39 -28.14
C GLN A 966 -23.50 -42.35 -28.73
N SER A 967 -24.73 -42.78 -28.99
CA SER A 967 -25.79 -41.86 -29.46
C SER A 967 -26.15 -40.82 -28.40
N ALA A 968 -26.22 -39.54 -28.79
CA ALA A 968 -26.61 -38.41 -27.95
C ALA A 968 -28.08 -38.44 -27.44
N THR A 969 -28.76 -39.58 -27.55
CA THR A 969 -30.18 -39.78 -27.23
C THR A 969 -30.46 -40.83 -26.14
N LYS A 970 -29.42 -41.42 -25.53
CA LYS A 970 -29.56 -42.21 -24.31
C LYS A 970 -28.66 -41.67 -23.21
N GLU A 971 -29.27 -41.42 -22.05
CA GLU A 971 -28.58 -41.06 -20.82
C GLU A 971 -27.68 -42.22 -20.37
N LEU A 972 -26.42 -42.19 -20.79
CA LEU A 972 -25.38 -42.87 -20.03
C LEU A 972 -25.29 -42.21 -18.65
N PRO A 973 -25.23 -42.99 -17.55
CA PRO A 973 -24.92 -42.48 -16.22
C PRO A 973 -23.68 -41.59 -16.26
N GLN A 974 -23.64 -40.55 -15.41
CA GLN A 974 -22.55 -39.56 -15.39
C GLN A 974 -21.16 -40.24 -15.36
N ASP A 975 -21.04 -41.32 -14.60
CA ASP A 975 -19.78 -42.03 -14.29
C ASP A 975 -19.07 -42.72 -15.49
N ASN A 976 -19.69 -42.77 -16.68
CA ASN A 976 -19.21 -43.58 -17.81
C ASN A 976 -19.04 -42.81 -19.15
N ARG A 977 -19.07 -41.47 -19.16
CA ARG A 977 -18.89 -40.70 -20.41
C ARG A 977 -17.41 -40.54 -20.79
N GLN A 978 -17.15 -40.55 -22.09
CA GLN A 978 -15.86 -40.26 -22.71
C GLN A 978 -16.00 -39.03 -23.60
N TYR A 979 -15.07 -38.09 -23.49
CA TYR A 979 -15.05 -36.86 -24.29
C TYR A 979 -13.77 -36.84 -25.12
N VAL A 980 -13.89 -36.52 -26.41
CA VAL A 980 -12.81 -36.74 -27.38
C VAL A 980 -12.50 -35.47 -28.18
N LEU A 981 -11.21 -35.12 -28.21
CA LEU A 981 -10.63 -34.22 -29.21
C LEU A 981 -9.82 -35.05 -30.21
N THR A 982 -9.94 -34.76 -31.50
CA THR A 982 -9.25 -35.51 -32.56
C THR A 982 -8.79 -34.62 -33.71
N LYS A 983 -7.65 -34.98 -34.30
CA LYS A 983 -7.23 -34.51 -35.62
C LYS A 983 -6.83 -35.74 -36.44
N ALA A 984 -7.67 -36.09 -37.41
CA ALA A 984 -7.60 -37.37 -38.12
C ALA A 984 -6.21 -37.61 -38.75
N GLY A 985 -5.53 -38.69 -38.34
CA GLY A 985 -4.20 -39.05 -38.84
C GLY A 985 -3.02 -38.30 -38.20
N GLU A 986 -3.27 -37.46 -37.19
CA GLU A 986 -2.25 -36.69 -36.44
C GLU A 986 -2.28 -36.98 -34.93
N GLY A 987 -3.43 -36.86 -34.28
CA GLY A 987 -3.53 -37.13 -32.83
C GLY A 987 -4.96 -37.27 -32.31
N LEU A 988 -5.08 -37.86 -31.11
CA LEU A 988 -6.34 -38.13 -30.41
C LEU A 988 -6.14 -37.85 -28.91
N VAL A 989 -7.11 -37.23 -28.26
CA VAL A 989 -7.15 -37.03 -26.81
C VAL A 989 -8.51 -37.53 -26.30
N ILE A 990 -8.50 -38.38 -25.28
CA ILE A 990 -9.70 -38.90 -24.64
C ILE A 990 -9.66 -38.57 -23.14
N TYR A 991 -10.70 -37.92 -22.64
CA TYR A 991 -10.95 -37.74 -21.21
C TYR A 991 -11.93 -38.80 -20.70
N GLN A 992 -11.60 -39.39 -19.55
CA GLN A 992 -12.30 -40.52 -18.94
C GLN A 992 -12.60 -40.19 -17.46
N GLU A 993 -13.88 -40.07 -17.08
CA GLU A 993 -14.29 -39.67 -15.73
C GLU A 993 -14.26 -40.79 -14.68
N GLY A 994 -14.36 -42.05 -15.11
CA GLY A 994 -14.46 -43.21 -14.20
C GLY A 994 -13.79 -44.50 -14.69
N LYS A 995 -14.11 -45.63 -14.06
CA LYS A 995 -13.45 -46.94 -14.29
C LYS A 995 -13.94 -47.73 -15.52
N ALA A 996 -14.65 -47.08 -16.44
CA ALA A 996 -15.11 -47.72 -17.67
C ALA A 996 -13.94 -48.26 -18.51
N PRO A 997 -14.14 -49.33 -19.30
CA PRO A 997 -13.19 -49.70 -20.35
C PRO A 997 -13.03 -48.57 -21.36
N LEU A 998 -11.81 -48.06 -21.51
CA LEU A 998 -11.48 -47.07 -22.52
C LEU A 998 -11.54 -47.72 -23.91
N GLN A 999 -12.26 -47.13 -24.87
CA GLN A 999 -12.17 -47.51 -26.28
C GLN A 999 -11.59 -46.35 -27.09
N ALA A 1000 -10.37 -46.53 -27.59
CA ALA A 1000 -9.74 -45.58 -28.50
C ALA A 1000 -9.94 -46.06 -29.95
N ASP A 1001 -10.78 -45.37 -30.72
CA ASP A 1001 -10.92 -45.60 -32.16
C ASP A 1001 -9.73 -44.99 -32.93
N LEU A 1002 -8.71 -45.80 -33.18
CA LEU A 1002 -7.56 -45.42 -34.00
C LEU A 1002 -7.70 -45.90 -35.47
N THR A 1003 -8.91 -46.25 -35.95
CA THR A 1003 -9.09 -46.78 -37.33
C THR A 1003 -8.68 -45.80 -38.42
N GLN A 1004 -8.88 -44.49 -38.21
CA GLN A 1004 -8.48 -43.43 -39.15
C GLN A 1004 -6.99 -43.04 -39.04
N PHE A 1005 -6.25 -43.63 -38.10
CA PHE A 1005 -4.88 -43.23 -37.78
C PHE A 1005 -3.89 -44.22 -38.38
N LYS A 1006 -3.14 -43.81 -39.41
CA LYS A 1006 -2.10 -44.65 -40.04
C LYS A 1006 -0.75 -44.42 -39.35
N GLY A 1007 0.01 -45.50 -39.13
CA GLY A 1007 1.37 -45.47 -38.56
C GLY A 1007 1.47 -45.85 -37.08
N ASN A 1008 2.58 -45.47 -36.46
CA ASN A 1008 2.85 -45.68 -35.04
C ASN A 1008 2.60 -44.39 -34.26
N TYR A 1009 1.98 -44.53 -33.10
CA TYR A 1009 1.65 -43.46 -32.16
C TYR A 1009 2.28 -43.78 -30.81
N GLN A 1010 2.40 -42.77 -29.96
CA GLN A 1010 2.67 -42.92 -28.54
C GLN A 1010 1.44 -42.50 -27.75
N MET A 1011 1.10 -43.26 -26.71
CA MET A 1011 0.05 -42.91 -25.77
C MET A 1011 0.67 -42.50 -24.43
N GLN A 1012 0.34 -41.30 -23.97
CA GLN A 1012 0.64 -40.81 -22.63
C GLN A 1012 -0.65 -40.76 -21.81
N ARG A 1013 -0.54 -41.08 -20.52
CA ARG A 1013 -1.60 -40.85 -19.54
C ARG A 1013 -1.25 -39.60 -18.75
N ILE A 1014 -2.20 -38.69 -18.62
CA ILE A 1014 -2.06 -37.45 -17.87
C ILE A 1014 -3.16 -37.44 -16.81
N ASP A 1015 -2.78 -37.22 -15.55
CA ASP A 1015 -3.72 -37.01 -14.45
C ASP A 1015 -4.48 -35.69 -14.67
N ALA A 1016 -5.81 -35.74 -14.72
CA ALA A 1016 -6.61 -34.57 -15.09
C ALA A 1016 -6.62 -33.47 -14.00
N ARG A 1017 -6.32 -33.78 -12.74
CA ARG A 1017 -6.31 -32.80 -11.64
C ARG A 1017 -4.98 -32.05 -11.54
N THR A 1018 -3.87 -32.74 -11.83
CA THR A 1018 -2.51 -32.25 -11.59
C THR A 1018 -1.73 -31.96 -12.87
N GLY A 1019 -2.14 -32.51 -14.03
CA GLY A 1019 -1.40 -32.43 -15.28
C GLY A 1019 -0.15 -33.34 -15.35
N ALA A 1020 0.10 -34.14 -14.31
CA ALA A 1020 1.26 -35.03 -14.25
C ALA A 1020 1.16 -36.20 -15.23
N VAL A 1021 2.26 -36.56 -15.88
CA VAL A 1021 2.33 -37.70 -16.81
C VAL A 1021 2.60 -39.00 -16.04
N SER A 1022 1.68 -39.96 -16.17
CA SER A 1022 1.75 -41.26 -15.48
C SER A 1022 2.45 -42.31 -16.34
N GLY A 1023 3.67 -42.71 -15.93
CA GLY A 1023 4.46 -43.76 -16.57
C GLY A 1023 5.23 -43.31 -17.81
N ARG A 1024 5.76 -44.27 -18.58
CA ARG A 1024 6.46 -44.00 -19.85
C ARG A 1024 5.47 -44.03 -21.02
N PRO A 1025 5.66 -43.25 -22.10
CA PRO A 1025 4.81 -43.29 -23.29
C PRO A 1025 4.75 -44.70 -23.90
N GLU A 1026 3.53 -45.23 -24.07
CA GLU A 1026 3.30 -46.57 -24.63
C GLU A 1026 3.25 -46.52 -26.16
N LYS A 1027 3.89 -47.46 -26.85
CA LYS A 1027 3.83 -47.55 -28.32
C LYS A 1027 2.49 -48.17 -28.74
N VAL A 1028 1.75 -47.47 -29.60
CA VAL A 1028 0.42 -47.88 -30.06
C VAL A 1028 0.38 -47.88 -31.59
N LYS A 1029 -0.06 -48.98 -32.20
CA LYS A 1029 -0.22 -49.09 -33.66
C LYS A 1029 -1.64 -48.70 -34.06
N GLY A 1030 -1.77 -47.70 -34.94
CA GLY A 1030 -3.05 -47.27 -35.48
C GLY A 1030 -3.65 -48.23 -36.51
N GLY A 1031 -4.83 -47.89 -37.02
CA GLY A 1031 -5.60 -48.69 -37.98
C GLY A 1031 -6.58 -49.69 -37.33
N LYS A 1032 -6.84 -49.58 -36.02
CA LYS A 1032 -7.75 -50.45 -35.26
C LYS A 1032 -8.35 -49.73 -34.06
N VAL A 1033 -9.47 -50.22 -33.54
CA VAL A 1033 -9.96 -49.85 -32.19
C VAL A 1033 -9.10 -50.56 -31.15
N ILE A 1034 -8.82 -49.90 -30.02
CA ILE A 1034 -8.04 -50.46 -28.92
C ILE A 1034 -8.77 -50.26 -27.60
N SER A 1035 -8.92 -51.35 -26.86
CA SER A 1035 -9.58 -51.36 -25.55
C SER A 1035 -8.54 -51.43 -24.43
N PHE A 1036 -8.68 -50.57 -23.41
CA PHE A 1036 -7.86 -50.60 -22.20
C PHE A 1036 -8.75 -50.66 -20.96
N ALA A 1037 -8.36 -51.43 -19.95
CA ALA A 1037 -8.98 -51.35 -18.64
C ALA A 1037 -8.38 -50.16 -17.87
N SER A 1038 -9.19 -49.17 -17.49
CA SER A 1038 -8.75 -48.13 -16.57
C SER A 1038 -8.55 -48.74 -15.17
N LYS A 1039 -7.40 -48.46 -14.55
CA LYS A 1039 -7.09 -48.87 -13.17
C LYS A 1039 -7.08 -47.69 -12.19
N GLU A 1040 -7.17 -46.47 -12.70
CA GLU A 1040 -7.09 -45.25 -11.90
C GLU A 1040 -8.41 -44.97 -11.18
N ALA A 1041 -8.32 -44.24 -10.06
CA ALA A 1041 -9.48 -43.83 -9.26
C ALA A 1041 -9.97 -42.41 -9.60
N ASP A 1042 -9.08 -41.54 -10.05
CA ASP A 1042 -9.35 -40.17 -10.50
C ASP A 1042 -9.46 -40.09 -12.04
N PRO A 1043 -10.02 -39.01 -12.61
CA PRO A 1043 -10.15 -38.84 -14.05
C PRO A 1043 -8.80 -38.76 -14.79
N VAL A 1044 -8.73 -39.40 -15.96
CA VAL A 1044 -7.50 -39.54 -16.76
C VAL A 1044 -7.68 -38.99 -18.17
N ILE A 1045 -6.67 -38.29 -18.65
CA ILE A 1045 -6.49 -37.88 -20.04
C ILE A 1045 -5.56 -38.88 -20.74
N TYR A 1046 -6.03 -39.48 -21.84
CA TYR A 1046 -5.24 -40.34 -22.71
C TYR A 1046 -4.88 -39.58 -23.98
N TRP A 1047 -3.61 -39.19 -24.11
CA TRP A 1047 -3.09 -38.44 -25.25
C TRP A 1047 -2.34 -39.37 -26.20
N PHE A 1048 -2.84 -39.52 -27.42
CA PHE A 1048 -2.19 -40.23 -28.51
C PHE A 1048 -1.58 -39.20 -29.47
N SER A 1049 -0.26 -39.15 -29.53
CA SER A 1049 0.51 -38.33 -30.49
C SER A 1049 1.26 -39.22 -31.48
N LYS A 1050 1.42 -38.77 -32.72
CA LYS A 1050 2.17 -39.47 -33.76
C LYS A 1050 3.67 -39.47 -33.42
N LYS A 1051 4.36 -40.57 -33.74
CA LYS A 1051 5.83 -40.71 -33.59
C LYS A 1051 6.59 -40.40 -34.86
#